data_AF-A0A1G3M1N0-F1
#
_entry.id   AF-A0A1G3M1N0-F1
#
_cell.length_a   1.000
_cell.length_b   1.000
_cell.length_c   1.000
_cell.angle_alpha   90.00
_cell.angle_beta   90.00
_cell.angle_gamma   90.00
#
_symmetry.space_group_name_H-M   'P 1'
#
loop_
_entity.id
_entity.type
_entity.pdbx_description
1 polymer ?
#
loop_
_entity_poly.entity_id
_entity_poly.type
_entity_poly.pdbx_seq_one_letter_code
_entity_poly.pdbx_strand_id
1 'polypeptide(L)'
;MVSTIRAAAAVEKDTEATAAGEYPLIAANKFEAALARISRVHERFSQELGSIAESLGAEASLADKCAALASELPLGIEAIGGGIKDIARALSSVDELVEAGRAGLSAVVSGVKDQIAGLEERTAGMRDITEFGAEVSEGASRIAEIADENRLIAINASVSASKAGDRVKGFKVIASEISRLSSAMAIRAPDVVRSAAQVDVRMDQIMAGMDGSIASTRRALASIDEAFDRLNLITASVRDASEGAAAMLGENSALAEGGRTIDLALGAIRDAIGRSRDGAATLSALMDGQKDAISGLATRTPELVGLGQRLAAQNDDDQQRKILHINEIELERYDPALTRMIREIHYTSFACIRLLRYSSERKIVPYLAETWFLHPDGRTWEFALNQSASFHDGSRITSRDVKFSFERLLNPALGSPYAQLFSVIEGADEYRSGSAREVCGIQTPDDHTVRFCLRASNNFFLSLLALGYSAVIKTDAGYAARPLARDELISAGPFMRASDPDPSIDRLVANPRFVNGRPFIDEIRIRRTGAEPLGELLSGRVDLLYNLTAAGKRSLESQGFRGGFTPYTSRYCYGLVVNFTRNSALSRSPELRRALSMALDKENIINEVLAGAGERADCVIPSSLLDIGGKPFIQYDLAAAKQIIDARRSGISAPIKVAIREYPTIAGLDRLGASVLKTFERLGLDATVDYCPLSKPIGSYRETYDLIFIGFLPEIDLYSAIEPFINPAGGDNYFGYNNPALFQELDGTIGIKDQAERRARFVSILRALTEDAFMIPIFFQQVYCASRQGIHTVYISAEETVMPEILFIEPESDEQTVGHTGDRKKGSPEVTAVLSEYAAAIVALEGESTKVLDGSRALIERSNAIERSIDAQRPAIEGANTQFFAFSKGAERVRAGRQGLGTQITQSSAEASTAADAAKTVGNGLGDMMGTLTVTVKSLVSVLSEVETMLDALTAISASNAFISSISINAAIIAAKSDDGSGELRKVSQSISAQATRNTDYTERLTKTVESMRAAVRAHQEFLSATLSALARSATGVAAAEATMARVLPLLSNVTANGERVAEATLRLGRLVGDERLAVEAITAKADALSQAAETLRFGMDLERAVADILADVGLLNREVQAYTASAGIH
;
A
#
# COMPACT_ATOMS: atom_id res chain seq x y z
N MET A 1 -34.27 -41.88 -0.46
CA MET A 1 -35.48 -41.04 -0.45
C MET A 1 -36.44 -41.18 -1.61
N VAL A 2 -36.00 -41.42 -2.84
CA VAL A 2 -36.93 -41.55 -3.95
C VAL A 2 -37.26 -42.98 -4.34
N SER A 3 -36.29 -43.87 -4.55
CA SER A 3 -36.67 -45.30 -4.54
C SER A 3 -37.39 -45.71 -3.25
N THR A 4 -37.16 -45.01 -2.12
CA THR A 4 -37.96 -45.03 -0.88
C THR A 4 -39.45 -44.72 -1.04
N ILE A 5 -39.82 -43.56 -1.58
CA ILE A 5 -41.24 -43.14 -1.67
C ILE A 5 -41.92 -43.83 -2.84
N ARG A 6 -41.17 -44.21 -3.88
CA ARG A 6 -41.65 -45.09 -4.95
C ARG A 6 -41.90 -46.49 -4.46
N ALA A 7 -41.04 -47.00 -3.60
CA ALA A 7 -41.28 -48.24 -2.92
C ALA A 7 -42.48 -48.10 -1.97
N ALA A 8 -42.61 -46.99 -1.23
CA ALA A 8 -43.80 -46.72 -0.39
C ALA A 8 -45.11 -46.68 -1.19
N ALA A 9 -45.13 -46.01 -2.35
CA ALA A 9 -46.31 -45.83 -3.18
C ALA A 9 -46.56 -46.99 -4.17
N ALA A 10 -45.53 -47.74 -4.57
CA ALA A 10 -45.67 -48.99 -5.32
C ALA A 10 -46.11 -50.15 -4.40
N VAL A 11 -45.63 -50.17 -3.16
CA VAL A 11 -46.16 -51.00 -2.07
C VAL A 11 -47.64 -50.66 -1.85
N GLU A 12 -48.05 -49.39 -1.75
CA GLU A 12 -49.49 -49.05 -1.60
C GLU A 12 -50.36 -49.45 -2.81
N LYS A 13 -49.77 -49.74 -3.98
CA LYS A 13 -50.50 -50.26 -5.15
C LYS A 13 -50.61 -51.79 -5.19
N ASP A 14 -49.66 -52.51 -4.59
CA ASP A 14 -49.61 -53.99 -4.56
C ASP A 14 -49.90 -54.60 -3.18
N THR A 15 -49.94 -53.80 -2.10
CA THR A 15 -50.16 -54.24 -0.71
C THR A 15 -51.14 -53.31 0.02
N GLU A 16 -51.82 -53.86 1.02
CA GLU A 16 -52.84 -53.17 1.80
C GLU A 16 -52.31 -51.87 2.42
N ALA A 17 -53.12 -50.81 2.34
CA ALA A 17 -52.75 -49.40 2.50
C ALA A 17 -52.28 -48.95 3.90
N THR A 18 -51.98 -49.85 4.85
CA THR A 18 -51.98 -49.53 6.29
C THR A 18 -50.62 -49.16 6.92
N ALA A 19 -49.48 -49.35 6.27
CA ALA A 19 -48.15 -49.20 6.91
C ALA A 19 -47.23 -48.09 6.34
N ALA A 20 -47.53 -47.51 5.16
CA ALA A 20 -46.63 -46.61 4.42
C ALA A 20 -46.94 -45.09 4.53
N GLY A 21 -48.07 -44.71 5.11
CA GLY A 21 -48.62 -43.34 5.07
C GLY A 21 -47.78 -42.25 5.78
N GLU A 22 -46.81 -42.61 6.63
CA GLU A 22 -45.92 -41.63 7.27
C GLU A 22 -44.78 -41.15 6.37
N TYR A 23 -44.40 -41.91 5.34
CA TYR A 23 -43.26 -41.57 4.49
C TYR A 23 -43.44 -40.24 3.73
N PRO A 24 -44.61 -39.96 3.13
CA PRO A 24 -44.93 -38.64 2.58
C PRO A 24 -44.78 -37.50 3.61
N LEU A 25 -45.26 -37.69 4.84
CA LEU A 25 -45.14 -36.68 5.89
C LEU A 25 -43.69 -36.41 6.28
N ILE A 26 -42.88 -37.46 6.47
CA ILE A 26 -41.45 -37.33 6.78
C ILE A 26 -40.72 -36.59 5.64
N ALA A 27 -41.06 -36.90 4.38
CA ALA A 27 -40.48 -36.24 3.21
C ALA A 27 -40.86 -34.75 3.14
N ALA A 28 -42.13 -34.42 3.37
CA ALA A 28 -42.61 -33.04 3.41
C ALA A 28 -41.94 -32.23 4.54
N ASN A 29 -41.79 -32.80 5.73
CA ASN A 29 -41.10 -32.15 6.85
C ASN A 29 -39.59 -31.95 6.58
N LYS A 30 -38.93 -32.91 5.92
CA LYS A 30 -37.54 -32.74 5.47
C LYS A 30 -37.41 -31.60 4.44
N PHE A 31 -38.35 -31.51 3.51
CA PHE A 31 -38.41 -30.42 2.54
C PHE A 31 -38.63 -29.06 3.23
N GLU A 32 -39.54 -28.98 4.20
CA GLU A 32 -39.77 -27.76 4.99
C GLU A 32 -38.49 -27.31 5.73
N ALA A 33 -37.79 -28.24 6.39
CA ALA A 33 -36.52 -27.94 7.06
C ALA A 33 -35.45 -27.40 6.09
N ALA A 34 -35.36 -27.99 4.89
CA ALA A 34 -34.46 -27.55 3.84
C ALA A 34 -34.83 -26.17 3.28
N LEU A 35 -36.12 -25.90 3.10
CA LEU A 35 -36.62 -24.61 2.60
C LEU A 35 -36.43 -23.48 3.61
N ALA A 36 -36.66 -23.73 4.90
CA ALA A 36 -36.40 -22.77 5.97
C ALA A 36 -34.93 -22.33 5.98
N ARG A 37 -34.03 -23.26 5.66
CA ARG A 37 -32.60 -23.01 5.56
C ARG A 37 -32.23 -22.18 4.34
N ILE A 38 -32.77 -22.49 3.15
CA ILE A 38 -32.61 -21.63 1.96
C ILE A 38 -33.09 -20.21 2.25
N SER A 39 -34.25 -20.07 2.88
CA SER A 39 -34.83 -18.78 3.20
C SER A 39 -33.91 -17.94 4.09
N ARG A 40 -33.32 -18.54 5.14
CA ARG A 40 -32.35 -17.87 6.02
C ARG A 40 -31.07 -17.47 5.29
N VAL A 41 -30.55 -18.32 4.40
CA VAL A 41 -29.36 -18.00 3.61
C VAL A 41 -29.63 -16.88 2.62
N HIS A 42 -30.77 -16.94 1.93
CA HIS A 42 -31.22 -15.92 1.01
C HIS A 42 -31.42 -14.58 1.74
N GLU A 43 -32.03 -14.58 2.92
CA GLU A 43 -32.20 -13.37 3.74
C GLU A 43 -30.85 -12.78 4.18
N ARG A 44 -29.92 -13.61 4.64
CA ARG A 44 -28.57 -13.17 5.00
C ARG A 44 -27.83 -12.59 3.79
N PHE A 45 -27.90 -13.26 2.64
CA PHE A 45 -27.30 -12.76 1.41
C PHE A 45 -27.96 -11.45 0.93
N SER A 46 -29.27 -11.30 1.11
CA SER A 46 -29.98 -10.04 0.84
C SER A 46 -29.53 -8.91 1.75
N GLN A 47 -29.29 -9.17 3.03
CA GLN A 47 -28.76 -8.19 3.98
C GLN A 47 -27.36 -7.74 3.57
N GLU A 48 -26.49 -8.68 3.17
CA GLU A 48 -25.15 -8.37 2.67
C GLU A 48 -25.19 -7.58 1.36
N LEU A 49 -26.05 -7.96 0.41
CA LEU A 49 -26.24 -7.21 -0.84
C LEU A 49 -26.77 -5.79 -0.58
N GLY A 50 -27.67 -5.63 0.39
CA GLY A 50 -28.15 -4.32 0.85
C GLY A 50 -27.02 -3.45 1.41
N SER A 51 -26.19 -4.02 2.29
CA SER A 51 -24.98 -3.37 2.83
C SER A 51 -24.00 -2.95 1.73
N ILE A 52 -23.84 -3.78 0.69
CA ILE A 52 -23.02 -3.47 -0.49
C ILE A 52 -23.64 -2.35 -1.33
N ALA A 53 -24.95 -2.38 -1.56
CA ALA A 53 -25.65 -1.34 -2.32
C ALA A 53 -25.61 0.02 -1.61
N GLU A 54 -25.82 0.05 -0.29
CA GLU A 54 -25.62 1.23 0.54
C GLU A 54 -24.17 1.72 0.49
N SER A 55 -23.23 0.77 0.55
CA SER A 55 -21.80 1.05 0.45
C SER A 55 -21.38 1.64 -0.90
N LEU A 56 -21.92 1.13 -2.02
CA LEU A 56 -21.73 1.63 -3.38
C LEU A 56 -22.42 2.97 -3.59
N GLY A 57 -23.58 3.19 -2.96
CA GLY A 57 -24.28 4.47 -2.97
C GLY A 57 -23.49 5.57 -2.25
N ALA A 58 -22.94 5.25 -1.07
CA ALA A 58 -22.04 6.14 -0.34
C ALA A 58 -20.76 6.43 -1.14
N GLU A 59 -20.20 5.42 -1.81
CA GLU A 59 -19.01 5.54 -2.67
C GLU A 59 -19.26 6.40 -3.90
N ALA A 60 -20.39 6.23 -4.60
CA ALA A 60 -20.77 7.08 -5.72
C ALA A 60 -20.93 8.54 -5.30
N SER A 61 -21.59 8.81 -4.16
CA SER A 61 -21.72 10.16 -3.62
C SER A 61 -20.38 10.79 -3.25
N LEU A 62 -19.42 9.97 -2.79
CA LEU A 62 -18.07 10.42 -2.48
C LEU A 62 -17.27 10.70 -3.76
N ALA A 63 -17.31 9.78 -4.73
CA ALA A 63 -16.66 9.93 -6.03
C ALA A 63 -17.17 11.17 -6.80
N ASP A 64 -18.46 11.49 -6.69
CA ASP A 64 -19.04 12.71 -7.27
C ASP A 64 -18.51 13.99 -6.57
N LYS A 65 -18.31 13.95 -5.25
CA LYS A 65 -17.69 15.06 -4.49
C LYS A 65 -16.22 15.24 -4.87
N CYS A 66 -15.48 14.14 -4.99
CA CYS A 66 -14.10 14.09 -5.45
C CYS A 66 -13.97 14.65 -6.88
N ALA A 67 -14.86 14.26 -7.80
CA ALA A 67 -14.89 14.76 -9.16
C ALA A 67 -15.20 16.25 -9.24
N ALA A 68 -16.15 16.74 -8.43
CA ALA A 68 -16.45 18.17 -8.34
C ALA A 68 -15.20 18.95 -7.89
N LEU A 69 -14.48 18.44 -6.90
CA LEU A 69 -13.23 19.04 -6.41
C LEU A 69 -12.08 18.96 -7.42
N ALA A 70 -11.91 17.82 -8.10
CA ALA A 70 -10.91 17.63 -9.15
C ALA A 70 -11.13 18.60 -10.33
N SER A 71 -12.38 18.96 -10.63
CA SER A 71 -12.70 19.93 -11.67
C SER A 71 -12.29 21.37 -11.33
N GLU A 72 -12.14 21.70 -10.05
CA GLU A 72 -11.72 23.03 -9.57
C GLU A 72 -10.18 23.16 -9.47
N LEU A 73 -9.45 22.05 -9.42
CA LEU A 73 -7.98 22.01 -9.28
C LEU A 73 -7.21 22.75 -10.39
N PRO A 74 -7.54 22.62 -11.69
CA PRO A 74 -6.82 23.29 -12.77
C PRO A 74 -6.79 24.83 -12.60
N LEU A 75 -7.91 25.42 -12.17
CA LEU A 75 -8.03 26.86 -11.94
C LEU A 75 -7.11 27.34 -10.80
N GLY A 76 -6.98 26.54 -9.74
CA GLY A 76 -6.09 26.83 -8.61
C GLY A 76 -4.61 26.76 -9.00
N ILE A 77 -4.20 25.75 -9.78
CA ILE A 77 -2.81 25.57 -10.23
C ILE A 77 -2.40 26.66 -11.22
N GLU A 78 -3.32 27.08 -12.10
CA GLU A 78 -3.09 28.17 -13.04
C GLU A 78 -2.92 29.51 -12.33
N ALA A 79 -3.73 29.78 -11.29
CA ALA A 79 -3.59 30.97 -10.46
C ALA A 79 -2.24 31.03 -9.71
N ILE A 80 -1.76 29.90 -9.17
CA ILE A 80 -0.44 29.80 -8.54
C ILE A 80 0.67 30.08 -9.57
N GLY A 81 0.57 29.48 -10.76
CA GLY A 81 1.54 29.69 -11.84
C GLY A 81 1.58 31.14 -12.34
N GLY A 82 0.45 31.82 -12.38
CA GLY A 82 0.36 33.26 -12.67
C GLY A 82 1.11 34.10 -11.64
N GLY A 83 0.86 33.85 -10.35
CA GLY A 83 1.52 34.56 -9.24
C GLY A 83 3.05 34.39 -9.21
N ILE A 84 3.56 33.18 -9.48
CA ILE A 84 5.02 32.95 -9.53
C ILE A 84 5.66 33.70 -10.71
N LYS A 85 4.99 33.77 -11.87
CA LYS A 85 5.46 34.55 -13.02
C LYS A 85 5.48 36.06 -12.74
N ASP A 86 4.52 36.56 -11.98
CA ASP A 86 4.50 37.97 -11.54
C ASP A 86 5.69 38.28 -10.62
N ILE A 87 6.00 37.39 -9.68
CA ILE A 87 7.17 37.52 -8.78
C ILE A 87 8.48 37.49 -9.58
N ALA A 88 8.63 36.57 -10.54
CA ALA A 88 9.83 36.51 -11.38
C ALA A 88 10.05 37.79 -12.19
N ARG A 89 8.97 38.39 -12.74
CA ARG A 89 9.03 39.70 -13.41
C ARG A 89 9.44 40.83 -12.46
N ALA A 90 8.93 40.82 -11.23
CA ALA A 90 9.29 41.83 -10.23
C ALA A 90 10.76 41.73 -9.82
N LEU A 91 11.29 40.52 -9.60
CA LEU A 91 12.70 40.29 -9.27
C LEU A 91 13.65 40.77 -10.37
N SER A 92 13.33 40.51 -11.64
CA SER A 92 14.09 41.03 -12.78
C SER A 92 14.13 42.56 -12.82
N SER A 93 13.01 43.22 -12.50
CA SER A 93 12.96 44.69 -12.43
C SER A 93 13.79 45.26 -11.28
N VAL A 94 13.91 44.53 -10.16
CA VAL A 94 14.76 44.94 -9.03
C VAL A 94 16.24 44.82 -9.40
N ASP A 95 16.64 43.75 -10.09
CA ASP A 95 18.02 43.54 -10.55
C ASP A 95 18.52 44.69 -11.45
N GLU A 96 17.70 45.09 -12.44
CA GLU A 96 18.00 46.23 -13.32
C GLU A 96 18.19 47.56 -12.56
N LEU A 97 17.37 47.80 -11.52
CA LEU A 97 17.45 49.01 -10.71
C LEU A 97 18.68 49.02 -9.80
N VAL A 98 19.07 47.87 -9.25
CA VAL A 98 20.28 47.71 -8.40
C VAL A 98 21.54 47.97 -9.22
N GLU A 99 21.64 47.44 -10.44
CA GLU A 99 22.77 47.73 -11.34
C GLU A 99 22.85 49.21 -11.74
N ALA A 100 21.70 49.86 -11.97
CA ALA A 100 21.67 51.30 -12.24
C ALA A 100 22.17 52.14 -11.05
N GLY A 101 21.76 51.78 -9.83
CA GLY A 101 22.22 52.43 -8.59
C GLY A 101 23.72 52.25 -8.35
N ARG A 102 24.26 51.05 -8.65
CA ARG A 102 25.69 50.73 -8.57
C ARG A 102 26.52 51.60 -9.51
N ALA A 103 26.08 51.74 -10.76
CA ALA A 103 26.75 52.59 -11.75
C ALA A 103 26.78 54.07 -11.32
N GLY A 104 25.66 54.56 -10.76
CA GLY A 104 25.56 55.93 -10.23
C GLY A 104 26.53 56.22 -9.08
N LEU A 105 26.62 55.34 -8.09
CA LEU A 105 27.54 55.49 -6.96
C LEU A 105 29.02 55.43 -7.39
N SER A 106 29.35 54.59 -8.38
CA SER A 106 30.72 54.46 -8.89
C SER A 106 31.22 55.76 -9.53
N ALA A 107 30.36 56.42 -10.32
CA ALA A 107 30.66 57.71 -10.93
C ALA A 107 30.88 58.81 -9.88
N VAL A 108 30.11 58.81 -8.79
CA VAL A 108 30.28 59.74 -7.66
C VAL A 108 31.62 59.55 -6.97
N VAL A 109 32.01 58.31 -6.65
CA VAL A 109 33.29 58.00 -5.97
C VAL A 109 34.48 58.48 -6.78
N SER A 110 34.48 58.22 -8.09
CA SER A 110 35.56 58.67 -8.98
C SER A 110 35.68 60.19 -8.98
N GLY A 111 34.56 60.90 -9.16
CA GLY A 111 34.57 62.36 -9.19
C GLY A 111 34.99 63.00 -7.87
N VAL A 112 34.62 62.42 -6.72
CA VAL A 112 35.00 62.93 -5.40
C VAL A 112 36.50 62.74 -5.11
N LYS A 113 37.09 61.61 -5.52
CA LYS A 113 38.53 61.34 -5.36
C LYS A 113 39.40 62.34 -6.14
N ASP A 114 39.02 62.63 -7.38
CA ASP A 114 39.76 63.58 -8.24
C ASP A 114 39.73 65.01 -7.66
N GLN A 115 38.61 65.42 -7.04
CA GLN A 115 38.49 66.75 -6.43
C GLN A 115 39.31 66.91 -5.14
N ILE A 116 39.45 65.85 -4.32
CA ILE A 116 40.30 65.88 -3.12
C ILE A 116 41.76 66.16 -3.53
N ALA A 117 42.26 65.43 -4.53
CA ALA A 117 43.64 65.60 -5.00
C ALA A 117 43.90 67.03 -5.53
N GLY A 118 42.95 67.60 -6.28
CA GLY A 118 43.07 68.97 -6.79
C GLY A 118 43.02 70.06 -5.71
N LEU A 119 42.27 69.84 -4.62
CA LEU A 119 42.25 70.78 -3.49
C LEU A 119 43.56 70.76 -2.71
N GLU A 120 44.13 69.57 -2.45
CA GLU A 120 45.42 69.42 -1.76
C GLU A 120 46.56 70.12 -2.49
N GLU A 121 46.62 70.01 -3.83
CA GLU A 121 47.61 70.69 -4.67
C GLU A 121 47.51 72.23 -4.57
N ARG A 122 46.30 72.77 -4.45
CA ARG A 122 46.06 74.22 -4.44
C ARG A 122 46.23 74.86 -3.08
N THR A 123 46.00 74.14 -2.00
CA THR A 123 46.38 74.56 -0.65
C THR A 123 47.91 74.77 -0.55
N ALA A 124 48.71 74.01 -1.31
CA ALA A 124 50.15 74.23 -1.39
C ALA A 124 50.50 75.58 -2.07
N GLY A 125 49.90 75.91 -3.22
CA GLY A 125 50.17 77.17 -3.95
C GLY A 125 49.71 78.45 -3.23
N MET A 126 48.80 78.35 -2.26
CA MET A 126 48.41 79.49 -1.41
C MET A 126 49.53 79.95 -0.46
N ARG A 127 50.51 79.07 -0.16
CA ARG A 127 51.70 79.46 0.61
C ARG A 127 52.62 80.38 -0.20
N ASP A 128 52.73 80.15 -1.51
CA ASP A 128 53.57 80.98 -2.39
C ASP A 128 53.06 82.44 -2.44
N ILE A 129 51.74 82.65 -2.35
CA ILE A 129 51.14 83.99 -2.25
C ILE A 129 51.54 84.69 -0.95
N THR A 130 51.64 83.94 0.14
CA THR A 130 52.07 84.46 1.45
C THR A 130 53.54 84.91 1.39
N GLU A 131 54.39 84.15 0.70
CA GLU A 131 55.79 84.49 0.46
C GLU A 131 55.94 85.76 -0.39
N PHE A 132 55.13 85.93 -1.44
CA PHE A 132 55.09 87.18 -2.21
C PHE A 132 54.71 88.40 -1.36
N GLY A 133 53.75 88.24 -0.43
CA GLY A 133 53.37 89.32 0.49
C GLY A 133 54.53 89.81 1.35
N ALA A 134 55.38 88.90 1.82
CA ALA A 134 56.56 89.25 2.61
C ALA A 134 57.59 90.06 1.79
N GLU A 135 57.88 89.65 0.55
CA GLU A 135 58.79 90.38 -0.34
C GLU A 135 58.28 91.79 -0.67
N VAL A 136 56.97 91.92 -0.87
CA VAL A 136 56.32 93.21 -1.19
C VAL A 136 56.44 94.18 -0.02
N SER A 137 56.21 93.70 1.20
CA SER A 137 56.34 94.49 2.43
C SER A 137 57.78 95.03 2.61
N GLU A 138 58.78 94.19 2.36
CA GLU A 138 60.18 94.57 2.47
C GLU A 138 60.57 95.64 1.43
N GLY A 139 60.17 95.45 0.17
CA GLY A 139 60.45 96.42 -0.90
C GLY A 139 59.79 97.78 -0.66
N ALA A 140 58.55 97.80 -0.18
CA ALA A 140 57.83 99.03 0.12
C ALA A 140 58.51 99.83 1.24
N SER A 141 59.00 99.14 2.28
CA SER A 141 59.70 99.79 3.39
C SER A 141 60.97 100.52 2.94
N ARG A 142 61.75 99.93 2.03
CA ARG A 142 62.94 100.59 1.44
C ARG A 142 62.59 101.86 0.67
N ILE A 143 61.48 101.85 -0.07
CA ILE A 143 61.01 103.04 -0.79
C ILE A 143 60.66 104.18 0.18
N ALA A 144 60.05 103.85 1.33
CA ALA A 144 59.74 104.83 2.37
C ALA A 144 61.01 105.49 2.94
N GLU A 145 62.04 104.70 3.25
CA GLU A 145 63.33 105.20 3.75
C GLU A 145 63.99 106.16 2.76
N ILE A 146 64.03 105.79 1.48
CA ILE A 146 64.63 106.62 0.41
C ILE A 146 63.83 107.92 0.22
N ALA A 147 62.51 107.90 0.42
CA ALA A 147 61.67 109.10 0.37
C ALA A 147 61.99 110.08 1.53
N ASP A 148 62.21 109.59 2.74
CA ASP A 148 62.63 110.44 3.86
C ASP A 148 64.01 111.07 3.65
N GLU A 149 64.96 110.34 3.05
CA GLU A 149 66.25 110.91 2.63
C GLU A 149 66.07 112.06 1.62
N ASN A 150 65.24 111.85 0.59
CA ASN A 150 64.94 112.88 -0.42
C ASN A 150 64.35 114.15 0.21
N ARG A 151 63.46 113.98 1.19
CA ARG A 151 62.85 115.09 1.93
C ARG A 151 63.90 115.93 2.65
N LEU A 152 64.87 115.29 3.32
CA LEU A 152 65.97 115.95 4.03
C LEU A 152 66.87 116.76 3.08
N ILE A 153 67.24 116.17 1.94
CA ILE A 153 68.03 116.84 0.89
C ILE A 153 67.31 118.12 0.42
N ALA A 154 66.00 118.01 0.16
CA ALA A 154 65.20 119.12 -0.32
C ALA A 154 65.05 120.25 0.72
N ILE A 155 64.88 119.93 2.01
CA ILE A 155 64.81 120.94 3.07
C ILE A 155 66.13 121.71 3.17
N ASN A 156 67.27 121.01 3.16
CA ASN A 156 68.59 121.64 3.19
C ASN A 156 68.80 122.56 1.99
N ALA A 157 68.36 122.13 0.80
CA ALA A 157 68.40 122.96 -0.40
C ALA A 157 67.53 124.24 -0.28
N SER A 158 66.33 124.15 0.30
CA SER A 158 65.42 125.29 0.51
C SER A 158 65.99 126.32 1.50
N VAL A 159 66.66 125.86 2.56
CA VAL A 159 67.32 126.73 3.55
C VAL A 159 68.47 127.49 2.91
N SER A 160 69.32 126.82 2.12
CA SER A 160 70.41 127.47 1.37
C SER A 160 69.89 128.52 0.39
N ALA A 161 68.81 128.23 -0.35
CA ALA A 161 68.18 129.19 -1.26
C ALA A 161 67.64 130.44 -0.55
N SER A 162 67.13 130.31 0.68
CA SER A 162 66.61 131.46 1.45
C SER A 162 67.70 132.45 1.91
N LYS A 163 68.97 132.02 2.00
CA LYS A 163 70.11 132.91 2.35
C LYS A 163 70.60 133.76 1.17
N ALA A 164 70.31 133.38 -0.08
CA ALA A 164 70.85 134.01 -1.29
C ALA A 164 70.05 135.24 -1.79
N GLY A 165 69.04 135.69 -1.04
CA GLY A 165 68.27 136.91 -1.35
C GLY A 165 67.29 136.79 -2.53
N ASP A 166 66.63 137.91 -2.89
CA ASP A 166 65.46 137.96 -3.79
C ASP A 166 65.64 137.34 -5.19
N ARG A 167 66.87 137.05 -5.61
CA ARG A 167 67.20 136.50 -6.94
C ARG A 167 67.05 134.96 -7.08
N VAL A 168 66.71 134.21 -6.02
CA VAL A 168 66.67 132.72 -6.02
C VAL A 168 65.27 132.13 -5.70
N LYS A 169 64.20 132.92 -5.85
CA LYS A 169 62.81 132.51 -5.49
C LYS A 169 62.33 131.20 -6.16
N GLY A 170 62.76 130.91 -7.39
CA GLY A 170 62.37 129.69 -8.11
C GLY A 170 62.88 128.39 -7.47
N PHE A 171 64.06 128.40 -6.84
CA PHE A 171 64.67 127.21 -6.25
C PHE A 171 63.98 126.79 -4.94
N LYS A 172 63.45 127.77 -4.19
CA LYS A 172 62.66 127.51 -2.98
C LYS A 172 61.37 126.76 -3.30
N VAL A 173 60.69 127.10 -4.40
CA VAL A 173 59.48 126.41 -4.87
C VAL A 173 59.79 124.97 -5.26
N ILE A 174 60.88 124.75 -6.00
CA ILE A 174 61.37 123.43 -6.40
C ILE A 174 61.68 122.55 -5.18
N ALA A 175 62.45 123.07 -4.22
CA ALA A 175 62.83 122.33 -3.02
C ALA A 175 61.61 122.03 -2.12
N SER A 176 60.67 122.97 -2.00
CA SER A 176 59.40 122.70 -1.28
C SER A 176 58.56 121.63 -1.98
N GLU A 177 58.58 121.59 -3.31
CA GLU A 177 57.80 120.63 -4.08
C GLU A 177 58.39 119.21 -4.02
N ILE A 178 59.72 119.07 -4.07
CA ILE A 178 60.41 117.78 -3.86
C ILE A 178 60.15 117.26 -2.43
N SER A 179 60.19 118.14 -1.43
CA SER A 179 59.88 117.77 -0.04
C SER A 179 58.41 117.32 0.12
N ARG A 180 57.47 118.01 -0.53
CA ARG A 180 56.04 117.66 -0.54
C ARG A 180 55.80 116.29 -1.19
N LEU A 181 56.39 116.04 -2.35
CA LEU A 181 56.24 114.77 -3.08
C LEU A 181 56.91 113.59 -2.35
N SER A 182 58.10 113.80 -1.79
CA SER A 182 58.77 112.77 -0.98
C SER A 182 57.97 112.44 0.29
N SER A 183 57.33 113.44 0.90
CA SER A 183 56.40 113.21 2.02
C SER A 183 55.17 112.41 1.59
N ALA A 184 54.63 112.66 0.40
CA ALA A 184 53.53 111.87 -0.14
C ALA A 184 53.92 110.41 -0.41
N MET A 185 55.17 110.16 -0.84
CA MET A 185 55.71 108.81 -1.02
C MET A 185 55.92 108.08 0.31
N ALA A 186 56.52 108.76 1.31
CA ALA A 186 56.71 108.22 2.65
C ALA A 186 55.39 107.86 3.36
N ILE A 187 54.28 108.52 3.00
CA ILE A 187 52.93 108.21 3.50
C ILE A 187 52.32 106.99 2.78
N ARG A 188 52.55 106.83 1.47
CA ARG A 188 51.90 105.77 0.66
C ARG A 188 52.58 104.41 0.77
N ALA A 189 53.88 104.35 1.00
CA ALA A 189 54.62 103.08 1.11
C ALA A 189 54.18 102.21 2.31
N PRO A 190 53.90 102.77 3.52
CA PRO A 190 53.33 102.00 4.64
C PRO A 190 51.94 101.39 4.37
N ASP A 191 51.14 101.97 3.48
CA ASP A 191 49.83 101.39 3.11
C ASP A 191 49.99 100.11 2.26
N VAL A 192 51.07 100.01 1.46
CA VAL A 192 51.44 98.77 0.75
C VAL A 192 51.85 97.69 1.75
N VAL A 193 52.64 98.03 2.77
CA VAL A 193 53.04 97.10 3.85
C VAL A 193 51.82 96.59 4.63
N ARG A 194 50.88 97.49 4.97
CA ARG A 194 49.66 97.10 5.70
C ARG A 194 48.78 96.15 4.88
N SER A 195 48.63 96.42 3.59
CA SER A 195 47.84 95.59 2.68
C SER A 195 48.47 94.19 2.54
N ALA A 196 49.80 94.10 2.42
CA ALA A 196 50.51 92.81 2.37
C ALA A 196 50.29 91.97 3.64
N ALA A 197 50.29 92.58 4.83
CA ALA A 197 50.02 91.88 6.10
C ALA A 197 48.55 91.42 6.23
N GLN A 198 47.60 92.14 5.63
CA GLN A 198 46.20 91.73 5.61
C GLN A 198 45.96 90.52 4.70
N VAL A 199 46.69 90.44 3.58
CA VAL A 199 46.63 89.27 2.69
C VAL A 199 47.14 88.00 3.40
N ASP A 200 48.21 88.10 4.18
CA ASP A 200 48.80 87.00 4.96
C ASP A 200 47.79 86.36 5.93
N VAL A 201 47.20 87.16 6.81
CA VAL A 201 46.18 86.70 7.79
C VAL A 201 44.98 86.03 7.10
N ARG A 202 44.56 86.53 5.95
CA ARG A 202 43.43 85.96 5.20
C ARG A 202 43.78 84.64 4.52
N MET A 203 45.03 84.46 4.07
CA MET A 203 45.48 83.21 3.45
C MET A 203 45.55 82.06 4.46
N ASP A 204 46.02 82.31 5.68
CA ASP A 204 46.01 81.32 6.76
C ASP A 204 44.60 80.81 7.10
N GLN A 205 43.63 81.71 7.17
CA GLN A 205 42.23 81.35 7.41
C GLN A 205 41.64 80.52 6.27
N ILE A 206 42.02 80.82 5.02
CA ILE A 206 41.58 80.07 3.83
C ILE A 206 42.16 78.64 3.86
N MET A 207 43.43 78.46 4.19
CA MET A 207 44.08 77.14 4.24
C MET A 207 43.44 76.23 5.30
N ALA A 208 43.20 76.74 6.51
CA ALA A 208 42.58 75.95 7.59
C ALA A 208 41.15 75.47 7.24
N GLY A 209 40.37 76.28 6.51
CA GLY A 209 39.03 75.89 6.03
C GLY A 209 39.04 74.79 4.96
N MET A 210 40.09 74.73 4.12
CA MET A 210 40.24 73.69 3.10
C MET A 210 40.57 72.32 3.70
N ASP A 211 41.45 72.27 4.70
CA ASP A 211 41.83 71.02 5.37
C ASP A 211 40.63 70.35 6.08
N GLY A 212 39.78 71.16 6.73
CA GLY A 212 38.53 70.69 7.33
C GLY A 212 37.56 70.08 6.30
N SER A 213 37.48 70.67 5.11
CA SER A 213 36.65 70.16 4.01
C SER A 213 37.15 68.80 3.49
N ILE A 214 38.46 68.64 3.31
CA ILE A 214 39.08 67.38 2.84
C ILE A 214 38.79 66.23 3.82
N ALA A 215 38.89 66.47 5.13
CA ALA A 215 38.64 65.46 6.16
C ALA A 215 37.17 65.00 6.22
N SER A 216 36.21 65.90 5.96
CA SER A 216 34.79 65.55 5.90
C SER A 216 34.49 64.65 4.70
N THR A 217 35.03 64.99 3.53
CA THR A 217 34.81 64.25 2.27
C THR A 217 35.39 62.83 2.30
N ARG A 218 36.55 62.63 2.95
CA ARG A 218 37.11 61.30 3.17
C ARG A 218 36.21 60.38 4.01
N ARG A 219 35.51 60.93 5.00
CA ARG A 219 34.53 60.16 5.79
C ARG A 219 33.31 59.76 4.96
N ALA A 220 32.83 60.66 4.09
CA ALA A 220 31.72 60.35 3.19
C ALA A 220 32.05 59.23 2.18
N LEU A 221 33.30 59.13 1.71
CA LEU A 221 33.75 58.03 0.84
C LEU A 221 33.65 56.65 1.50
N ALA A 222 33.98 56.52 2.79
CA ALA A 222 33.89 55.24 3.50
C ALA A 222 32.45 54.72 3.61
N SER A 223 31.46 55.62 3.74
CA SER A 223 30.04 55.25 3.73
C SER A 223 29.54 54.77 2.37
N ILE A 224 30.21 55.12 1.27
CA ILE A 224 29.84 54.63 -0.08
C ILE A 224 30.32 53.18 -0.28
N ASP A 225 31.50 52.82 0.24
CA ASP A 225 31.99 51.43 0.16
C ASP A 225 31.04 50.47 0.90
N GLU A 226 30.51 50.87 2.06
CA GLU A 226 29.48 50.09 2.77
C GLU A 226 28.18 49.93 1.95
N ALA A 227 27.78 50.97 1.20
CA ALA A 227 26.62 50.89 0.31
C ALA A 227 26.84 49.92 -0.87
N PHE A 228 28.07 49.80 -1.40
CA PHE A 228 28.41 48.82 -2.43
C PHE A 228 28.31 47.38 -1.93
N ASP A 229 28.82 47.09 -0.74
CA ASP A 229 28.73 45.75 -0.15
C ASP A 229 27.28 45.31 0.08
N ARG A 230 26.41 46.25 0.50
CA ARG A 230 24.98 46.00 0.65
C ARG A 230 24.27 45.76 -0.68
N LEU A 231 24.61 46.50 -1.74
CA LEU A 231 24.04 46.25 -3.08
C LEU A 231 24.43 44.87 -3.62
N ASN A 232 25.66 44.41 -3.38
CA ASN A 232 26.09 43.07 -3.78
C ASN A 232 25.29 41.96 -3.05
N LEU A 233 24.96 42.14 -1.78
CA LEU A 233 24.09 41.23 -1.02
C LEU A 233 22.67 41.18 -1.58
N ILE A 234 22.13 42.33 -1.99
CA ILE A 234 20.81 42.41 -2.64
C ILE A 234 20.84 41.67 -3.98
N THR A 235 21.85 41.87 -4.83
CA THR A 235 22.00 41.15 -6.11
C THR A 235 22.04 39.63 -5.90
N ALA A 236 22.83 39.15 -4.93
CA ALA A 236 22.89 37.73 -4.60
C ALA A 236 21.52 37.20 -4.17
N SER A 237 20.82 37.93 -3.30
CA SER A 237 19.50 37.54 -2.79
C SER A 237 18.41 37.54 -3.88
N VAL A 238 18.46 38.50 -4.81
CA VAL A 238 17.53 38.58 -5.97
C VAL A 238 17.78 37.42 -6.93
N ARG A 239 19.03 37.02 -7.14
CA ARG A 239 19.38 35.85 -7.96
C ARG A 239 18.85 34.55 -7.33
N ASP A 240 19.10 34.35 -6.03
CA ASP A 240 18.64 33.16 -5.32
C ASP A 240 17.10 33.09 -5.27
N ALA A 241 16.43 34.23 -5.09
CA ALA A 241 14.97 34.32 -5.16
C ALA A 241 14.44 34.01 -6.57
N SER A 242 15.17 34.41 -7.62
CA SER A 242 14.81 34.11 -9.02
C SER A 242 14.96 32.63 -9.34
N GLU A 243 16.02 31.99 -8.86
CA GLU A 243 16.22 30.54 -8.94
C GLU A 243 15.12 29.78 -8.18
N GLY A 244 14.74 30.25 -6.98
CA GLY A 244 13.63 29.72 -6.21
C GLY A 244 12.27 29.82 -6.93
N ALA A 245 11.98 30.97 -7.55
CA ALA A 245 10.76 31.15 -8.35
C ALA A 245 10.73 30.23 -9.59
N ALA A 246 11.87 30.03 -10.26
CA ALA A 246 11.99 29.11 -11.40
C ALA A 246 11.78 27.64 -10.97
N ALA A 247 12.35 27.23 -9.84
CA ALA A 247 12.14 25.89 -9.27
C ALA A 247 10.66 25.65 -8.92
N MET A 248 9.99 26.63 -8.30
CA MET A 248 8.55 26.56 -8.02
C MET A 248 7.69 26.47 -9.29
N LEU A 249 8.08 27.13 -10.38
CA LEU A 249 7.40 27.00 -11.69
C LEU A 249 7.54 25.60 -12.29
N GLY A 250 8.71 24.98 -12.15
CA GLY A 250 8.94 23.58 -12.54
C GLY A 250 8.04 22.62 -11.76
N GLU A 251 8.00 22.76 -10.43
CA GLU A 251 7.15 21.94 -9.56
C GLU A 251 5.65 22.20 -9.79
N ASN A 252 5.23 23.45 -10.06
CA ASN A 252 3.83 23.77 -10.41
C ASN A 252 3.40 23.14 -11.75
N SER A 253 4.32 23.00 -12.70
CA SER A 253 4.06 22.33 -13.97
C SER A 253 3.92 20.81 -13.80
N ALA A 254 4.75 20.20 -12.95
CA ALA A 254 4.61 18.80 -12.57
C ALA A 254 3.30 18.55 -11.80
N LEU A 255 2.90 19.49 -10.93
CA LEU A 255 1.62 19.47 -10.22
C LEU A 255 0.42 19.52 -11.18
N ALA A 256 0.48 20.37 -12.23
CA ALA A 256 -0.55 20.45 -13.26
C ALA A 256 -0.72 19.13 -14.02
N GLU A 257 0.38 18.47 -14.36
CA GLU A 257 0.36 17.16 -15.03
C GLU A 257 -0.19 16.06 -14.12
N GLY A 258 0.20 16.07 -12.85
CA GLY A 258 -0.36 15.17 -11.83
C GLY A 258 -1.87 15.35 -11.68
N GLY A 259 -2.37 16.59 -11.66
CA GLY A 259 -3.80 16.89 -11.59
C GLY A 259 -4.61 16.34 -12.77
N ARG A 260 -4.08 16.44 -14.01
CA ARG A 260 -4.72 15.84 -15.20
C ARG A 260 -4.78 14.31 -15.13
N THR A 261 -3.69 13.71 -14.65
CA THR A 261 -3.60 12.25 -14.49
C THR A 261 -4.58 11.75 -13.41
N ILE A 262 -4.76 12.52 -12.33
CA ILE A 262 -5.75 12.25 -11.29
C ILE A 262 -7.18 12.32 -11.83
N ASP A 263 -7.53 13.33 -12.64
CA ASP A 263 -8.87 13.45 -13.23
C ASP A 263 -9.23 12.25 -14.12
N LEU A 264 -8.27 11.80 -14.95
CA LEU A 264 -8.42 10.58 -15.75
C LEU A 264 -8.59 9.31 -14.88
N ALA A 265 -7.82 9.20 -13.79
CA ALA A 265 -7.91 8.07 -12.86
C ALA A 265 -9.28 8.06 -12.13
N LEU A 266 -9.75 9.21 -11.67
CA LEU A 266 -11.07 9.38 -11.04
C LEU A 266 -12.21 9.10 -12.02
N GLY A 267 -12.07 9.48 -13.30
CA GLY A 267 -12.99 9.11 -14.37
C GLY A 267 -13.10 7.60 -14.55
N ALA A 268 -11.96 6.92 -14.66
CA ALA A 268 -11.91 5.46 -14.79
C ALA A 268 -12.53 4.74 -13.58
N ILE A 269 -12.28 5.25 -12.37
CA ILE A 269 -12.87 4.75 -11.12
C ILE A 269 -14.40 4.92 -11.13
N ARG A 270 -14.91 6.11 -11.50
CA ARG A 270 -16.35 6.39 -11.56
C ARG A 270 -17.09 5.50 -12.56
N ASP A 271 -16.50 5.30 -13.74
CA ASP A 271 -17.05 4.38 -14.73
C ASP A 271 -17.11 2.95 -14.19
N ALA A 272 -16.12 2.56 -13.39
CA ALA A 272 -16.09 1.25 -12.76
C ALA A 272 -17.12 1.10 -11.63
N ILE A 273 -17.25 2.11 -10.76
CA ILE A 273 -18.30 2.18 -9.73
C ILE A 273 -19.69 2.12 -10.39
N GLY A 274 -19.88 2.85 -11.49
CA GLY A 274 -21.11 2.81 -12.27
C GLY A 274 -21.45 1.39 -12.74
N ARG A 275 -20.48 0.70 -13.36
CA ARG A 275 -20.64 -0.70 -13.78
C ARG A 275 -20.95 -1.64 -12.60
N SER A 276 -20.29 -1.45 -11.46
CA SER A 276 -20.53 -2.24 -10.25
C SER A 276 -21.92 -1.97 -9.65
N ARG A 277 -22.39 -0.72 -9.65
CA ARG A 277 -23.73 -0.34 -9.16
C ARG A 277 -24.83 -0.89 -10.05
N ASP A 278 -24.67 -0.81 -11.36
CA ASP A 278 -25.59 -1.42 -12.33
C ASP A 278 -25.60 -2.94 -12.15
N GLY A 279 -24.44 -3.54 -11.90
CA GLY A 279 -24.29 -4.94 -11.50
C GLY A 279 -25.06 -5.29 -10.24
N ALA A 280 -24.90 -4.52 -9.15
CA ALA A 280 -25.58 -4.72 -7.88
C ALA A 280 -27.10 -4.52 -7.99
N ALA A 281 -27.56 -3.53 -8.75
CA ALA A 281 -28.98 -3.33 -9.02
C ALA A 281 -29.58 -4.49 -9.81
N THR A 282 -28.84 -5.01 -10.80
CA THR A 282 -29.24 -6.21 -11.55
C THR A 282 -29.28 -7.44 -10.63
N LEU A 283 -28.30 -7.61 -9.75
CA LEU A 283 -28.29 -8.69 -8.75
C LEU A 283 -29.45 -8.57 -7.77
N SER A 284 -29.78 -7.35 -7.32
CA SER A 284 -30.94 -7.10 -6.45
C SER A 284 -32.23 -7.51 -7.14
N ALA A 285 -32.40 -7.18 -8.43
CA ALA A 285 -33.57 -7.59 -9.18
C ALA A 285 -33.65 -9.13 -9.38
N LEU A 286 -32.51 -9.78 -9.64
CA LEU A 286 -32.44 -11.25 -9.70
C LEU A 286 -32.74 -11.90 -8.35
N MET A 287 -32.26 -11.29 -7.27
CA MET A 287 -32.53 -11.67 -5.88
C MET A 287 -34.01 -11.58 -5.55
N ASP A 288 -34.66 -10.48 -5.89
CA ASP A 288 -36.10 -10.31 -5.71
C ASP A 288 -36.88 -11.38 -6.50
N GLY A 289 -36.46 -11.67 -7.74
CA GLY A 289 -37.05 -12.77 -8.52
C GLY A 289 -36.84 -14.14 -7.91
N GLN A 290 -35.69 -14.39 -7.28
CA GLN A 290 -35.41 -15.64 -6.57
C GLN A 290 -36.20 -15.73 -5.25
N LYS A 291 -36.34 -14.61 -4.53
CA LYS A 291 -37.17 -14.47 -3.34
C LYS A 291 -38.63 -14.82 -3.62
N ASP A 292 -39.15 -14.38 -4.76
CA ASP A 292 -40.49 -14.69 -5.22
C ASP A 292 -40.65 -16.20 -5.46
N ALA A 293 -39.65 -16.85 -6.08
CA ALA A 293 -39.65 -18.30 -6.28
C ALA A 293 -39.58 -19.07 -4.94
N ILE A 294 -38.72 -18.64 -4.00
CA ILE A 294 -38.63 -19.22 -2.64
C ILE A 294 -39.95 -19.03 -1.88
N SER A 295 -40.58 -17.86 -2.02
CA SER A 295 -41.90 -17.59 -1.43
C SER A 295 -42.99 -18.47 -2.08
N GLY A 296 -42.88 -18.73 -3.38
CA GLY A 296 -43.71 -19.70 -4.10
C GLY A 296 -43.57 -21.13 -3.57
N LEU A 297 -42.35 -21.55 -3.22
CA LEU A 297 -42.13 -22.82 -2.52
C LEU A 297 -42.76 -22.79 -1.12
N ALA A 298 -42.49 -21.73 -0.34
CA ALA A 298 -42.95 -21.61 1.04
C ALA A 298 -44.47 -21.59 1.18
N THR A 299 -45.18 -21.03 0.21
CA THR A 299 -46.65 -21.02 0.17
C THR A 299 -47.26 -22.38 -0.16
N ARG A 300 -46.52 -23.23 -0.90
CA ARG A 300 -46.96 -24.59 -1.29
C ARG A 300 -46.55 -25.67 -0.29
N THR A 301 -45.51 -25.44 0.52
CA THR A 301 -45.06 -26.39 1.54
C THR A 301 -46.15 -26.83 2.53
N PRO A 302 -47.00 -25.93 3.09
CA PRO A 302 -48.06 -26.32 4.02
C PRO A 302 -49.10 -27.26 3.38
N GLU A 303 -49.38 -27.10 2.08
CA GLU A 303 -50.27 -27.99 1.34
C GLU A 303 -49.66 -29.41 1.26
N LEU A 304 -48.37 -29.51 0.91
CA LEU A 304 -47.65 -30.78 0.88
C LEU A 304 -47.61 -31.46 2.27
N VAL A 305 -47.33 -30.69 3.32
CA VAL A 305 -47.34 -31.19 4.72
C VAL A 305 -48.74 -31.65 5.11
N GLY A 306 -49.79 -30.89 4.77
CA GLY A 306 -51.18 -31.24 5.05
C GLY A 306 -51.63 -32.52 4.32
N LEU A 307 -51.23 -32.68 3.06
CA LEU A 307 -51.46 -33.91 2.30
C LEU A 307 -50.72 -35.10 2.94
N GLY A 308 -49.46 -34.90 3.35
CA GLY A 308 -48.70 -35.91 4.11
C GLY A 308 -49.36 -36.29 5.44
N GLN A 309 -49.90 -35.33 6.19
CA GLN A 309 -50.63 -35.57 7.43
C GLN A 309 -51.91 -36.35 7.21
N ARG A 310 -52.66 -36.05 6.14
CA ARG A 310 -53.87 -36.82 5.77
C ARG A 310 -53.53 -38.26 5.42
N LEU A 311 -52.45 -38.50 4.68
CA LEU A 311 -51.96 -39.84 4.36
C LEU A 311 -51.51 -40.58 5.62
N ALA A 312 -50.81 -39.91 6.53
CA ALA A 312 -50.38 -40.51 7.80
C ALA A 312 -51.56 -40.84 8.73
N ALA A 313 -52.60 -40.00 8.76
CA ALA A 313 -53.76 -40.16 9.63
C ALA A 313 -54.75 -41.25 9.18
N GLN A 314 -54.64 -41.75 7.93
CA GLN A 314 -55.49 -42.83 7.43
C GLN A 314 -54.96 -44.24 7.78
N ASN A 315 -53.84 -44.32 8.50
CA ASN A 315 -53.24 -45.57 8.97
C ASN A 315 -53.49 -45.79 10.47
N ASP A 316 -54.51 -46.59 10.78
CA ASP A 316 -54.80 -47.00 12.16
C ASP A 316 -54.29 -48.43 12.44
N ASP A 317 -53.54 -48.52 13.54
CA ASP A 317 -53.45 -49.63 14.50
C ASP A 317 -52.47 -50.82 14.37
N ASP A 318 -51.60 -50.93 13.36
CA ASP A 318 -50.49 -51.92 13.43
C ASP A 318 -49.23 -51.49 12.64
N GLN A 319 -48.61 -50.37 13.03
CA GLN A 319 -47.35 -49.95 12.43
C GLN A 319 -46.21 -50.89 12.85
N GLN A 320 -45.93 -51.89 12.02
CA GLN A 320 -44.70 -52.65 12.09
C GLN A 320 -43.51 -51.68 12.05
N ARG A 321 -42.71 -51.63 13.11
CA ARG A 321 -41.54 -50.74 13.19
C ARG A 321 -40.60 -51.01 12.03
N LYS A 322 -40.13 -49.94 11.38
CA LYS A 322 -39.15 -49.99 10.28
C LYS A 322 -37.76 -50.15 10.88
N ILE A 323 -37.37 -51.38 11.16
CA ILE A 323 -36.10 -51.73 11.80
C ILE A 323 -35.11 -52.20 10.73
N LEU A 324 -33.96 -51.53 10.62
CA LEU A 324 -32.83 -51.98 9.81
C LEU A 324 -31.91 -52.88 10.64
N HIS A 325 -31.82 -54.16 10.30
CA HIS A 325 -30.91 -55.10 10.91
C HIS A 325 -29.58 -55.13 10.15
N ILE A 326 -28.49 -54.85 10.85
CA ILE A 326 -27.14 -55.00 10.30
C ILE A 326 -26.28 -55.81 11.26
N ASN A 327 -25.23 -56.43 10.75
CA ASN A 327 -24.20 -57.01 11.59
C ASN A 327 -22.91 -56.21 11.49
N GLU A 328 -22.21 -56.14 12.62
CA GLU A 328 -20.82 -55.73 12.67
C GLU A 328 -20.09 -56.70 13.59
N ILE A 329 -18.78 -56.83 13.40
CA ILE A 329 -17.95 -57.46 14.43
C ILE A 329 -17.89 -56.56 15.66
N GLU A 330 -17.49 -57.10 16.81
CA GLU A 330 -17.37 -56.30 18.02
C GLU A 330 -16.42 -55.10 17.83
N LEU A 331 -16.94 -53.89 18.10
CA LEU A 331 -16.18 -52.65 18.02
C LEU A 331 -15.36 -52.45 19.30
N GLU A 332 -14.06 -52.20 19.13
CA GLU A 332 -13.16 -51.87 20.26
C GLU A 332 -13.35 -50.44 20.77
N ARG A 333 -13.82 -49.53 19.90
CA ARG A 333 -13.93 -48.08 20.18
C ARG A 333 -15.19 -47.50 19.57
N TYR A 334 -15.84 -46.60 20.31
CA TYR A 334 -17.02 -45.84 19.85
C TYR A 334 -16.74 -44.34 19.75
N ASP A 335 -15.57 -43.91 20.24
CA ASP A 335 -15.16 -42.53 20.31
C ASP A 335 -14.77 -42.00 18.91
N PRO A 336 -15.45 -40.96 18.38
CA PRO A 336 -15.16 -40.45 17.04
C PRO A 336 -13.72 -39.93 16.90
N ALA A 337 -13.14 -39.33 17.94
CA ALA A 337 -11.78 -38.78 17.88
C ALA A 337 -10.69 -39.88 17.79
N LEU A 338 -11.05 -41.15 18.04
CA LEU A 338 -10.14 -42.30 18.05
C LEU A 338 -10.48 -43.35 16.99
N THR A 339 -11.44 -43.04 16.11
CA THR A 339 -11.87 -43.90 15.01
C THR A 339 -10.73 -44.13 14.02
N ARG A 340 -10.54 -45.36 13.54
CA ARG A 340 -9.52 -45.77 12.54
C ARG A 340 -10.05 -46.78 11.53
N MET A 341 -11.03 -47.59 11.90
CA MET A 341 -11.59 -48.63 11.05
C MET A 341 -12.90 -48.18 10.42
N ILE A 342 -13.17 -48.65 9.20
CA ILE A 342 -14.40 -48.32 8.46
C ILE A 342 -15.68 -48.65 9.27
N ARG A 343 -15.66 -49.72 10.07
CA ARG A 343 -16.79 -50.13 10.92
C ARG A 343 -17.07 -49.18 12.09
N GLU A 344 -16.03 -48.55 12.63
CA GLU A 344 -16.17 -47.49 13.64
C GLU A 344 -16.74 -46.22 12.98
N ILE A 345 -16.36 -45.95 11.72
CA ILE A 345 -16.93 -44.87 10.89
C ILE A 345 -18.42 -45.13 10.61
N HIS A 346 -18.84 -46.38 10.37
CA HIS A 346 -20.27 -46.71 10.20
C HIS A 346 -21.08 -46.29 11.43
N TYR A 347 -20.67 -46.72 12.64
CA TYR A 347 -21.38 -46.38 13.86
C TYR A 347 -21.45 -44.86 14.10
N THR A 348 -20.30 -44.17 13.98
CA THR A 348 -20.24 -42.72 14.19
C THR A 348 -21.00 -41.93 13.13
N SER A 349 -21.12 -42.44 11.89
CA SER A 349 -21.95 -41.81 10.86
C SER A 349 -23.44 -41.89 11.16
N PHE A 350 -23.88 -42.90 11.91
CA PHE A 350 -25.28 -43.04 12.33
C PHE A 350 -25.60 -42.22 13.57
N ALA A 351 -24.66 -42.16 14.52
CA ALA A 351 -24.89 -41.56 15.84
C ALA A 351 -24.39 -40.11 15.97
N CYS A 352 -23.41 -39.68 15.20
CA CYS A 352 -22.76 -38.39 15.41
C CYS A 352 -23.16 -37.33 14.37
N ILE A 353 -23.07 -36.06 14.78
CA ILE A 353 -23.13 -34.91 13.88
C ILE A 353 -21.74 -34.30 13.70
N ARG A 354 -21.53 -33.60 12.59
CA ARG A 354 -20.30 -32.88 12.21
C ARG A 354 -20.70 -31.56 11.54
N LEU A 355 -19.76 -30.63 11.35
CA LEU A 355 -20.08 -29.34 10.74
C LEU A 355 -20.61 -29.50 9.32
N LEU A 356 -19.94 -30.33 8.51
CA LEU A 356 -20.22 -30.59 7.10
C LEU A 356 -20.37 -32.09 6.87
N ARG A 357 -20.82 -32.53 5.70
CA ARG A 357 -20.80 -33.94 5.30
C ARG A 357 -20.59 -34.08 3.79
N TYR A 358 -20.30 -35.30 3.33
CA TYR A 358 -20.41 -35.61 1.91
C TYR A 358 -21.85 -35.99 1.53
N SER A 359 -22.32 -35.50 0.38
CA SER A 359 -23.57 -35.94 -0.24
C SER A 359 -23.42 -37.29 -0.93
N SER A 360 -24.54 -37.86 -1.41
CA SER A 360 -24.56 -39.06 -2.26
C SER A 360 -23.74 -38.89 -3.55
N GLU A 361 -23.58 -37.65 -4.03
CA GLU A 361 -22.73 -37.29 -5.17
C GLU A 361 -21.28 -36.95 -4.78
N ARG A 362 -20.89 -37.22 -3.53
CA ARG A 362 -19.53 -36.97 -2.99
C ARG A 362 -19.13 -35.49 -2.95
N LYS A 363 -20.10 -34.59 -2.81
CA LYS A 363 -19.85 -33.15 -2.62
C LYS A 363 -19.92 -32.77 -1.15
N ILE A 364 -19.10 -31.82 -0.74
CA ILE A 364 -19.19 -31.26 0.60
C ILE A 364 -20.45 -30.42 0.67
N VAL A 365 -21.39 -30.88 1.48
CA VAL A 365 -22.64 -30.20 1.75
C VAL A 365 -22.72 -29.91 3.24
N PRO A 366 -23.52 -28.93 3.62
CA PRO A 366 -23.64 -28.63 5.03
C PRO A 366 -24.30 -29.74 5.89
N TYR A 367 -24.08 -29.71 7.21
CA TYR A 367 -24.67 -30.68 8.15
C TYR A 367 -25.16 -30.08 9.48
N LEU A 368 -24.27 -29.79 10.44
CA LEU A 368 -24.60 -28.96 11.63
C LEU A 368 -24.51 -27.47 11.31
N ALA A 369 -23.53 -27.08 10.49
CA ALA A 369 -23.40 -25.72 10.00
C ALA A 369 -24.50 -25.46 8.95
N GLU A 370 -25.20 -24.32 9.06
CA GLU A 370 -26.16 -23.80 8.08
C GLU A 370 -25.46 -23.21 6.86
N THR A 371 -24.37 -22.51 7.11
CA THR A 371 -23.51 -21.90 6.10
C THR A 371 -22.09 -21.86 6.62
N TRP A 372 -21.15 -21.64 5.71
CA TRP A 372 -19.80 -21.24 6.05
C TRP A 372 -19.31 -20.21 5.05
N PHE A 373 -18.34 -19.41 5.44
CA PHE A 373 -17.65 -18.49 4.55
C PHE A 373 -16.16 -18.42 4.89
N LEU A 374 -15.35 -18.08 3.91
CA LEU A 374 -13.94 -17.77 4.07
C LEU A 374 -13.80 -16.24 4.13
N HIS A 375 -13.06 -15.74 5.10
CA HIS A 375 -12.74 -14.31 5.21
C HIS A 375 -11.73 -13.90 4.13
N PRO A 376 -11.59 -12.59 3.83
CA PRO A 376 -10.65 -12.06 2.83
C PRO A 376 -9.19 -12.47 3.01
N ASP A 377 -8.81 -12.77 4.25
CA ASP A 377 -7.47 -13.23 4.56
C ASP A 377 -7.15 -14.61 3.96
N GLY A 378 -8.16 -15.27 3.37
CA GLY A 378 -8.03 -16.55 2.69
C GLY A 378 -7.69 -17.71 3.61
N ARG A 379 -7.80 -17.52 4.94
CA ARG A 379 -7.39 -18.51 5.95
C ARG A 379 -8.34 -18.60 7.14
N THR A 380 -9.23 -17.64 7.33
CA THR A 380 -10.20 -17.67 8.42
C THR A 380 -11.55 -18.14 7.90
N TRP A 381 -12.01 -19.30 8.36
CA TRP A 381 -13.33 -19.84 8.02
C TRP A 381 -14.32 -19.58 9.14
N GLU A 382 -15.48 -19.05 8.84
CA GLU A 382 -16.56 -18.86 9.80
C GLU A 382 -17.77 -19.72 9.42
N PHE A 383 -18.32 -20.42 10.40
CA PHE A 383 -19.46 -21.33 10.25
C PHE A 383 -20.61 -20.85 11.12
N ALA A 384 -21.76 -20.66 10.50
CA ALA A 384 -23.01 -20.41 11.21
C ALA A 384 -23.65 -21.76 11.56
N LEU A 385 -23.87 -22.02 12.84
CA LEU A 385 -24.50 -23.24 13.34
C LEU A 385 -26.01 -23.11 13.31
N ASN A 386 -26.69 -24.24 13.10
CA ASN A 386 -28.14 -24.26 13.17
C ASN A 386 -28.61 -24.00 14.62
N GLN A 387 -29.37 -22.92 14.80
CA GLN A 387 -29.81 -22.44 16.11
C GLN A 387 -30.80 -23.38 16.81
N SER A 388 -31.50 -24.22 16.05
CA SER A 388 -32.44 -25.23 16.56
C SER A 388 -31.78 -26.58 16.85
N ALA A 389 -30.48 -26.73 16.57
CA ALA A 389 -29.78 -28.00 16.76
C ALA A 389 -29.66 -28.35 18.25
N SER A 390 -30.01 -29.60 18.57
CA SER A 390 -29.92 -30.17 19.92
C SER A 390 -29.21 -31.51 19.90
N PHE A 391 -28.42 -31.77 20.94
CA PHE A 391 -27.90 -33.09 21.25
C PHE A 391 -29.01 -34.11 21.48
N HIS A 392 -28.67 -35.40 21.44
CA HIS A 392 -29.60 -36.50 21.67
C HIS A 392 -30.35 -36.40 23.01
N ASP A 393 -29.73 -35.82 24.03
CA ASP A 393 -30.34 -35.60 25.35
C ASP A 393 -31.25 -34.35 25.41
N GLY A 394 -31.27 -33.54 24.34
CA GLY A 394 -32.05 -32.33 24.22
C GLY A 394 -31.38 -31.04 24.63
N SER A 395 -30.14 -31.10 25.14
CA SER A 395 -29.36 -29.88 25.34
C SER A 395 -29.03 -29.23 23.99
N ARG A 396 -28.94 -27.89 23.98
CA ARG A 396 -28.63 -27.14 22.76
C ARG A 396 -27.16 -27.33 22.38
N ILE A 397 -26.89 -27.36 21.08
CA ILE A 397 -25.52 -27.37 20.56
C ILE A 397 -25.04 -25.93 20.41
N THR A 398 -23.83 -25.63 20.88
CA THR A 398 -23.21 -24.31 20.74
C THR A 398 -21.85 -24.40 20.05
N SER A 399 -21.34 -23.25 19.60
CA SER A 399 -19.98 -23.10 19.08
C SER A 399 -18.90 -23.56 20.07
N ARG A 400 -19.16 -23.49 21.37
CA ARG A 400 -18.24 -23.99 22.42
C ARG A 400 -18.09 -25.51 22.38
N ASP A 401 -19.15 -26.24 22.05
CA ASP A 401 -19.09 -27.71 21.90
C ASP A 401 -18.26 -28.12 20.68
N VAL A 402 -18.35 -27.33 19.61
CA VAL A 402 -17.48 -27.47 18.44
C VAL A 402 -16.03 -27.28 18.89
N LYS A 403 -15.70 -26.14 19.51
CA LYS A 403 -14.33 -25.87 20.01
C LYS A 403 -13.80 -27.00 20.87
N PHE A 404 -14.56 -27.44 21.87
CA PHE A 404 -14.19 -28.54 22.75
C PHE A 404 -13.88 -29.83 21.97
N SER A 405 -14.70 -30.20 20.99
CA SER A 405 -14.53 -31.44 20.21
C SER A 405 -13.22 -31.44 19.41
N PHE A 406 -12.86 -30.31 18.79
CA PHE A 406 -11.60 -30.17 18.04
C PHE A 406 -10.38 -30.07 18.95
N GLU A 407 -10.45 -29.36 20.07
CA GLU A 407 -9.38 -29.33 21.08
C GLU A 407 -9.14 -30.70 21.72
N ARG A 408 -10.21 -31.47 21.91
CA ARG A 408 -10.13 -32.85 22.36
C ARG A 408 -9.43 -33.74 21.34
N LEU A 409 -9.79 -33.63 20.05
CA LEU A 409 -9.11 -34.35 18.97
C LEU A 409 -7.61 -34.02 18.93
N LEU A 410 -7.24 -32.75 19.14
CA LEU A 410 -5.86 -32.29 19.18
C LEU A 410 -5.12 -32.62 20.48
N ASN A 411 -5.79 -33.12 21.51
CA ASN A 411 -5.13 -33.36 22.81
C ASN A 411 -4.11 -34.51 22.71
N PRO A 412 -2.81 -34.27 22.99
CA PRO A 412 -1.79 -35.31 22.92
C PRO A 412 -2.03 -36.48 23.88
N ALA A 413 -2.69 -36.24 25.02
CA ALA A 413 -3.03 -37.29 25.98
C ALA A 413 -4.10 -38.26 25.45
N LEU A 414 -4.97 -37.79 24.56
CA LEU A 414 -5.97 -38.65 23.91
C LEU A 414 -5.32 -39.55 22.84
N GLY A 415 -4.29 -39.04 22.16
CA GLY A 415 -3.54 -39.80 21.15
C GLY A 415 -4.34 -40.05 19.88
N SER A 416 -5.12 -39.07 19.41
CA SER A 416 -5.89 -39.20 18.16
C SER A 416 -4.97 -39.46 16.97
N PRO A 417 -5.27 -40.46 16.12
CA PRO A 417 -4.48 -40.76 14.93
C PRO A 417 -4.50 -39.63 13.89
N TYR A 418 -5.55 -38.80 13.90
CA TYR A 418 -5.77 -37.75 12.92
C TYR A 418 -5.45 -36.34 13.44
N ALA A 419 -4.91 -36.21 14.66
CA ALA A 419 -4.56 -34.92 15.25
C ALA A 419 -3.66 -34.06 14.35
N GLN A 420 -2.70 -34.69 13.66
CA GLN A 420 -1.76 -33.99 12.77
C GLN A 420 -2.46 -33.30 11.59
N LEU A 421 -3.55 -33.86 11.05
CA LEU A 421 -4.29 -33.24 9.94
C LEU A 421 -4.94 -31.91 10.36
N PHE A 422 -5.26 -31.76 11.65
CA PHE A 422 -5.84 -30.54 12.22
C PHE A 422 -4.79 -29.53 12.72
N SER A 423 -3.50 -29.85 12.64
CA SER A 423 -2.43 -28.88 12.88
C SER A 423 -2.49 -27.69 11.92
N VAL A 424 -3.27 -27.73 10.83
CA VAL A 424 -3.49 -26.58 9.93
C VAL A 424 -4.13 -25.38 10.62
N ILE A 425 -4.81 -25.60 11.76
CA ILE A 425 -5.41 -24.56 12.58
C ILE A 425 -4.33 -23.80 13.35
N GLU A 426 -4.43 -22.47 13.39
CA GLU A 426 -3.52 -21.62 14.15
C GLU A 426 -3.56 -21.97 15.65
N GLY A 427 -2.39 -22.10 16.29
CA GLY A 427 -2.28 -22.48 17.70
C GLY A 427 -2.39 -23.99 17.99
N ALA A 428 -2.67 -24.83 16.99
CA ALA A 428 -2.85 -26.26 17.21
C ALA A 428 -1.56 -26.98 17.64
N ASP A 429 -0.41 -26.61 17.09
CA ASP A 429 0.88 -27.22 17.46
C ASP A 429 1.37 -26.73 18.83
N GLU A 430 1.12 -25.47 19.17
CA GLU A 430 1.37 -24.90 20.50
C GLU A 430 0.53 -25.59 21.57
N TYR A 431 -0.76 -25.86 21.27
CA TYR A 431 -1.63 -26.64 22.15
C TYR A 431 -1.13 -28.09 22.30
N ARG A 432 -0.78 -28.75 21.19
CA ARG A 432 -0.26 -30.13 21.18
C ARG A 432 1.06 -30.31 21.93
N SER A 433 1.93 -29.31 21.89
CA SER A 433 3.19 -29.32 22.64
C SER A 433 3.03 -28.99 24.12
N GLY A 434 1.83 -28.57 24.55
CA GLY A 434 1.56 -28.08 25.91
C GLY A 434 2.01 -26.64 26.16
N SER A 435 2.44 -25.92 25.12
CA SER A 435 2.86 -24.51 25.21
C SER A 435 1.67 -23.55 25.31
N ALA A 436 0.48 -23.96 24.84
CA ALA A 436 -0.79 -23.23 24.98
C ALA A 436 -1.85 -24.10 25.67
N ARG A 437 -2.81 -23.45 26.35
CA ARG A 437 -3.91 -24.13 27.08
C ARG A 437 -5.15 -24.39 26.22
N GLU A 438 -5.27 -23.67 25.11
CA GLU A 438 -6.38 -23.73 24.17
C GLU A 438 -5.85 -23.49 22.76
N VAL A 439 -6.64 -23.84 21.74
CA VAL A 439 -6.28 -23.60 20.34
C VAL A 439 -6.81 -22.23 19.94
N CYS A 440 -5.92 -21.22 19.86
CA CYS A 440 -6.31 -19.83 19.61
C CYS A 440 -7.00 -19.62 18.24
N GLY A 441 -6.71 -20.47 17.27
CA GLY A 441 -7.36 -20.47 15.96
C GLY A 441 -8.81 -20.95 15.99
N ILE A 442 -9.32 -21.50 17.09
CA ILE A 442 -10.74 -21.85 17.21
C ILE A 442 -11.43 -20.83 18.11
N GLN A 443 -12.24 -19.98 17.49
CA GLN A 443 -12.95 -18.88 18.11
C GLN A 443 -14.45 -19.13 18.13
N THR A 444 -15.11 -18.69 19.19
CA THR A 444 -16.56 -18.83 19.39
C THR A 444 -17.14 -17.44 19.70
N PRO A 445 -17.32 -16.57 18.68
CA PRO A 445 -17.77 -15.18 18.90
C PRO A 445 -19.12 -15.09 19.62
N ASP A 446 -20.01 -16.04 19.32
CA ASP A 446 -21.32 -16.22 19.95
C ASP A 446 -21.69 -17.71 19.95
N ASP A 447 -22.84 -18.08 20.52
CA ASP A 447 -23.26 -19.48 20.69
C ASP A 447 -23.54 -20.21 19.35
N HIS A 448 -23.73 -19.48 18.25
CA HIS A 448 -24.11 -20.01 16.94
C HIS A 448 -23.07 -19.74 15.85
N THR A 449 -21.93 -19.16 16.19
CA THR A 449 -20.84 -18.87 15.26
C THR A 449 -19.56 -19.53 15.75
N VAL A 450 -18.94 -20.34 14.91
CA VAL A 450 -17.59 -20.88 15.16
C VAL A 450 -16.67 -20.43 14.03
N ARG A 451 -15.49 -19.94 14.40
CA ARG A 451 -14.49 -19.44 13.45
C ARG A 451 -13.19 -20.22 13.62
N PHE A 452 -12.65 -20.71 12.52
CA PHE A 452 -11.38 -21.41 12.42
C PHE A 452 -10.38 -20.55 11.65
N CYS A 453 -9.40 -19.97 12.35
CA CYS A 453 -8.24 -19.32 11.77
C CYS A 453 -7.19 -20.39 11.44
N LEU A 454 -6.85 -20.52 10.16
CA LEU A 454 -5.81 -21.42 9.69
C LEU A 454 -4.47 -20.69 9.62
N ARG A 455 -3.37 -21.43 9.75
CA ARG A 455 -2.00 -20.87 9.64
C ARG A 455 -1.75 -20.25 8.26
N ALA A 456 -2.33 -20.85 7.23
CA ALA A 456 -2.29 -20.39 5.84
C ALA A 456 -3.55 -20.88 5.10
N SER A 457 -3.78 -20.37 3.89
CA SER A 457 -4.83 -20.87 3.01
C SER A 457 -4.72 -22.38 2.82
N ASN A 458 -5.83 -23.10 2.96
CA ASN A 458 -5.85 -24.55 2.93
C ASN A 458 -7.01 -25.08 2.07
N ASN A 459 -6.68 -25.96 1.14
CA ASN A 459 -7.61 -26.45 0.11
C ASN A 459 -8.45 -27.65 0.54
N PHE A 460 -8.12 -28.27 1.68
CA PHE A 460 -8.73 -29.53 2.13
C PHE A 460 -9.39 -29.41 3.49
N PHE A 461 -9.36 -28.24 4.12
CA PHE A 461 -9.93 -28.01 5.45
C PHE A 461 -11.41 -28.41 5.54
N LEU A 462 -12.24 -28.00 4.56
CA LEU A 462 -13.66 -28.38 4.52
C LEU A 462 -13.85 -29.90 4.43
N SER A 463 -12.96 -30.62 3.72
CA SER A 463 -13.00 -32.08 3.63
C SER A 463 -12.78 -32.72 5.01
N LEU A 464 -11.85 -32.19 5.82
CA LEU A 464 -11.62 -32.67 7.19
C LEU A 464 -12.86 -32.50 8.08
N LEU A 465 -13.57 -31.38 7.94
CA LEU A 465 -14.80 -31.09 8.69
C LEU A 465 -16.01 -31.93 8.26
N ALA A 466 -15.88 -32.65 7.14
CA ALA A 466 -16.91 -33.55 6.60
C ALA A 466 -16.71 -35.01 7.03
N LEU A 467 -15.59 -35.36 7.68
CA LEU A 467 -15.23 -36.72 8.04
C LEU A 467 -15.63 -37.07 9.48
N GLY A 468 -15.95 -38.35 9.73
CA GLY A 468 -16.51 -38.84 10.99
C GLY A 468 -15.71 -38.53 12.25
N TYR A 469 -14.38 -38.42 12.15
CA TYR A 469 -13.53 -38.07 13.30
C TYR A 469 -13.67 -36.62 13.76
N SER A 470 -14.23 -35.73 12.93
CA SER A 470 -14.53 -34.33 13.26
C SER A 470 -15.89 -34.13 13.96
N ALA A 471 -16.48 -35.23 14.44
CA ALA A 471 -17.78 -35.21 15.10
C ALA A 471 -17.82 -34.25 16.30
N VAL A 472 -18.94 -33.54 16.42
CA VAL A 472 -19.24 -32.68 17.55
C VAL A 472 -19.90 -33.50 18.64
N ILE A 473 -19.29 -33.50 19.83
CA ILE A 473 -19.81 -34.17 21.02
C ILE A 473 -20.21 -33.12 22.06
N LYS A 474 -21.06 -33.52 23.01
CA LYS A 474 -21.40 -32.68 24.15
C LYS A 474 -20.17 -32.43 25.01
N THR A 475 -19.96 -31.17 25.39
CA THR A 475 -18.83 -30.78 26.24
C THR A 475 -18.95 -31.38 27.65
N ASP A 476 -17.89 -32.06 28.09
CA ASP A 476 -17.68 -32.47 29.48
C ASP A 476 -16.17 -32.45 29.79
N ALA A 477 -15.77 -31.77 30.87
CA ALA A 477 -14.37 -31.63 31.25
C ALA A 477 -13.66 -32.98 31.49
N GLY A 478 -14.41 -34.00 31.94
CA GLY A 478 -13.89 -35.35 32.17
C GLY A 478 -13.56 -36.14 30.91
N TYR A 479 -13.94 -35.65 29.72
CA TYR A 479 -13.71 -36.34 28.45
C TYR A 479 -12.45 -35.85 27.72
N ALA A 480 -11.87 -34.71 28.09
CA ALA A 480 -10.85 -34.01 27.30
C ALA A 480 -9.58 -34.83 27.00
N ALA A 481 -9.18 -35.75 27.89
CA ALA A 481 -7.89 -36.45 27.84
C ALA A 481 -8.00 -37.99 27.88
N ARG A 482 -9.21 -38.55 27.73
CA ARG A 482 -9.42 -40.00 27.77
C ARG A 482 -10.43 -40.45 26.70
N PRO A 483 -10.38 -41.72 26.27
CA PRO A 483 -11.41 -42.30 25.42
C PRO A 483 -12.81 -42.23 26.05
N LEU A 484 -13.83 -42.02 25.21
CA LEU A 484 -15.24 -42.16 25.59
C LEU A 484 -15.67 -43.62 25.59
N ALA A 485 -16.39 -44.02 26.64
CA ALA A 485 -17.15 -45.26 26.60
C ALA A 485 -18.37 -45.12 25.69
N ARG A 486 -18.91 -46.26 25.22
CA ARG A 486 -20.09 -46.31 24.36
C ARG A 486 -21.28 -45.58 24.97
N ASP A 487 -21.44 -45.68 26.29
CA ASP A 487 -22.58 -45.12 27.01
C ASP A 487 -22.49 -43.60 27.24
N GLU A 488 -21.27 -43.06 27.16
CA GLU A 488 -20.93 -41.64 27.37
C GLU A 488 -21.03 -40.80 26.08
N LEU A 489 -21.07 -41.44 24.91
CA LEU A 489 -21.15 -40.73 23.63
C LEU A 489 -22.51 -40.04 23.47
N ILE A 490 -22.52 -38.72 23.64
CA ILE A 490 -23.67 -37.84 23.37
C ILE A 490 -23.29 -36.90 22.21
N SER A 491 -23.96 -37.05 21.08
CA SER A 491 -23.84 -36.20 19.89
C SER A 491 -25.24 -35.83 19.37
N ALA A 492 -25.39 -35.50 18.10
CA ALA A 492 -26.66 -35.07 17.50
C ALA A 492 -26.92 -35.68 16.11
N GLY A 493 -26.37 -36.87 15.86
CA GLY A 493 -26.59 -37.57 14.59
C GLY A 493 -28.04 -38.04 14.39
N PRO A 494 -28.34 -38.64 13.22
CA PRO A 494 -29.68 -39.04 12.82
C PRO A 494 -30.29 -40.13 13.71
N PHE A 495 -29.47 -40.94 14.39
CA PHE A 495 -29.94 -41.96 15.33
C PHE A 495 -29.33 -41.76 16.71
N MET A 496 -30.10 -42.11 17.74
CA MET A 496 -29.74 -41.98 19.15
C MET A 496 -29.63 -43.37 19.76
N ARG A 497 -28.67 -43.56 20.67
CA ARG A 497 -28.57 -44.84 21.38
C ARG A 497 -29.80 -45.08 22.26
N ALA A 498 -30.32 -46.29 22.23
CA ALA A 498 -31.30 -46.78 23.20
C ALA A 498 -30.80 -48.08 23.85
N SER A 499 -31.29 -48.38 25.05
CA SER A 499 -30.99 -49.65 25.71
C SER A 499 -31.67 -50.80 24.96
N ASP A 500 -30.97 -51.93 24.91
CA ASP A 500 -31.47 -53.22 24.44
C ASP A 500 -31.27 -54.27 25.54
N PRO A 501 -32.25 -55.16 25.80
CA PRO A 501 -32.07 -56.28 26.72
C PRO A 501 -30.95 -57.24 26.31
N ASP A 502 -30.69 -57.38 25.00
CA ASP A 502 -29.58 -58.16 24.48
C ASP A 502 -28.31 -57.30 24.42
N PRO A 503 -27.30 -57.56 25.27
CA PRO A 503 -26.08 -56.78 25.26
C PRO A 503 -25.32 -56.91 23.93
N SER A 504 -25.54 -57.96 23.14
CA SER A 504 -24.89 -58.12 21.82
C SER A 504 -25.47 -57.22 20.73
N ILE A 505 -26.55 -56.48 21.01
CA ILE A 505 -27.19 -55.58 20.06
C ILE A 505 -26.92 -54.12 20.41
N ASP A 506 -26.41 -53.37 19.45
CA ASP A 506 -26.44 -51.91 19.51
C ASP A 506 -27.73 -51.40 18.88
N ARG A 507 -28.64 -50.95 19.75
CA ARG A 507 -29.93 -50.39 19.36
C ARG A 507 -29.83 -48.89 19.21
N LEU A 508 -30.05 -48.40 17.99
CA LEU A 508 -30.08 -46.97 17.66
C LEU A 508 -31.48 -46.60 17.17
N VAL A 509 -32.16 -45.65 17.81
CA VAL A 509 -33.51 -45.19 17.44
C VAL A 509 -33.46 -43.86 16.69
N ALA A 510 -34.37 -43.63 15.76
CA ALA A 510 -34.43 -42.39 14.99
C ALA A 510 -34.48 -41.17 15.91
N ASN A 511 -33.65 -40.16 15.64
CA ASN A 511 -33.66 -38.88 16.35
C ASN A 511 -34.79 -38.00 15.79
N PRO A 512 -35.89 -37.78 16.54
CA PRO A 512 -37.00 -36.96 16.07
C PRO A 512 -36.63 -35.48 15.95
N ARG A 513 -35.56 -35.04 16.64
CA ARG A 513 -35.05 -33.67 16.65
C ARG A 513 -33.81 -33.51 15.77
N PHE A 514 -33.59 -34.44 14.84
CA PHE A 514 -32.45 -34.33 13.95
C PHE A 514 -32.59 -33.09 13.07
N VAL A 515 -31.55 -32.27 13.05
CA VAL A 515 -31.57 -30.94 12.42
C VAL A 515 -31.84 -30.97 10.91
N ASN A 516 -31.52 -32.10 10.26
CA ASN A 516 -31.78 -32.34 8.82
C ASN A 516 -33.04 -33.21 8.59
N GLY A 517 -33.96 -33.21 9.56
CA GLY A 517 -35.24 -33.91 9.56
C GLY A 517 -35.13 -35.39 9.93
N ARG A 518 -36.12 -35.91 10.66
CA ARG A 518 -36.19 -37.29 11.16
C ARG A 518 -35.85 -38.33 10.07
N PRO A 519 -35.04 -39.37 10.35
CA PRO A 519 -34.88 -40.51 9.45
C PRO A 519 -36.21 -41.17 9.06
N PHE A 520 -36.23 -41.85 7.91
CA PHE A 520 -37.40 -42.61 7.45
C PHE A 520 -37.58 -43.96 8.15
N ILE A 521 -36.48 -44.60 8.53
CA ILE A 521 -36.50 -45.80 9.37
C ILE A 521 -36.54 -45.42 10.86
N ASP A 522 -37.13 -46.29 11.69
CA ASP A 522 -37.38 -46.01 13.11
C ASP A 522 -36.22 -46.44 14.00
N GLU A 523 -35.50 -47.48 13.59
CA GLU A 523 -34.49 -48.13 14.41
C GLU A 523 -33.44 -48.82 13.54
N ILE A 524 -32.19 -48.81 13.99
CA ILE A 524 -31.10 -49.64 13.49
C ILE A 524 -30.70 -50.58 14.62
N ARG A 525 -30.67 -51.88 14.33
CA ARG A 525 -30.14 -52.90 15.22
C ARG A 525 -28.84 -53.43 14.67
N ILE A 526 -27.74 -53.08 15.32
CA ILE A 526 -26.40 -53.54 14.95
C ILE A 526 -26.06 -54.73 15.84
N ARG A 527 -26.12 -55.94 15.28
CA ARG A 527 -25.74 -57.13 16.03
C ARG A 527 -24.24 -57.32 15.98
N ARG A 528 -23.61 -57.37 17.15
CA ARG A 528 -22.18 -57.59 17.34
C ARG A 528 -21.89 -59.08 17.32
N THR A 529 -21.50 -59.59 16.16
CA THR A 529 -21.31 -61.04 15.94
C THR A 529 -20.17 -61.35 15.00
N GLY A 530 -19.50 -62.49 15.23
CA GLY A 530 -18.53 -63.08 14.31
C GLY A 530 -19.14 -64.09 13.33
N ALA A 531 -20.48 -64.21 13.29
CA ALA A 531 -21.19 -65.12 12.41
C ALA A 531 -20.93 -64.82 10.92
N GLU A 532 -21.01 -65.86 10.09
CA GLU A 532 -20.76 -65.76 8.65
C GLU A 532 -21.80 -64.82 7.99
N PRO A 533 -21.38 -63.66 7.42
CA PRO A 533 -22.32 -62.61 7.05
C PRO A 533 -23.28 -62.93 5.90
N LEU A 534 -22.91 -63.79 4.94
CA LEU A 534 -23.80 -64.16 3.83
C LEU A 534 -24.96 -65.02 4.32
N GLY A 535 -24.68 -65.98 5.20
CA GLY A 535 -25.69 -66.82 5.85
C GLY A 535 -26.62 -66.01 6.74
N GLU A 536 -26.12 -64.96 7.39
CA GLU A 536 -26.95 -64.03 8.15
C GLU A 536 -27.95 -63.28 7.24
N LEU A 537 -27.50 -62.80 6.08
CA LEU A 537 -28.37 -62.15 5.08
C LEU A 537 -29.39 -63.12 4.47
N LEU A 538 -28.97 -64.34 4.12
CA LEU A 538 -29.86 -65.38 3.57
C LEU A 538 -30.89 -65.86 4.59
N SER A 539 -30.52 -65.95 5.87
CA SER A 539 -31.44 -66.31 6.95
C SER A 539 -32.40 -65.19 7.33
N GLY A 540 -32.21 -63.99 6.78
CA GLY A 540 -33.02 -62.81 7.08
C GLY A 540 -32.75 -62.18 8.45
N ARG A 541 -31.66 -62.56 9.12
CA ARG A 541 -31.23 -61.98 10.40
C ARG A 541 -30.54 -60.63 10.25
N VAL A 542 -30.08 -60.30 9.05
CA VAL A 542 -29.66 -58.96 8.65
C VAL A 542 -30.32 -58.59 7.33
N ASP A 543 -30.49 -57.30 7.13
CA ASP A 543 -31.19 -56.69 6.01
C ASP A 543 -30.21 -56.15 4.95
N LEU A 544 -29.00 -55.81 5.38
CA LEU A 544 -27.96 -55.23 4.53
C LEU A 544 -26.59 -55.81 4.88
N LEU A 545 -25.75 -55.98 3.86
CA LEU A 545 -24.37 -56.43 3.97
C LEU A 545 -23.42 -55.53 3.17
N TYR A 546 -22.43 -54.96 3.87
CA TYR A 546 -21.32 -54.22 3.26
C TYR A 546 -20.22 -55.13 2.72
N ASN A 547 -19.36 -54.58 1.85
CA ASN A 547 -18.13 -55.23 1.38
C ASN A 547 -18.35 -56.63 0.75
N LEU A 548 -19.51 -56.85 0.12
CA LEU A 548 -19.80 -58.11 -0.55
C LEU A 548 -18.92 -58.24 -1.80
N THR A 549 -18.18 -59.34 -1.89
CA THR A 549 -17.32 -59.62 -3.06
C THR A 549 -18.14 -60.06 -4.27
N ALA A 550 -17.55 -60.00 -5.46
CA ALA A 550 -18.16 -60.59 -6.66
C ALA A 550 -18.46 -62.10 -6.51
N ALA A 551 -17.61 -62.84 -5.79
CA ALA A 551 -17.85 -64.25 -5.47
C ALA A 551 -19.03 -64.42 -4.51
N GLY A 552 -19.13 -63.57 -3.49
CA GLY A 552 -20.25 -63.53 -2.56
C GLY A 552 -21.57 -63.18 -3.26
N LYS A 553 -21.56 -62.21 -4.17
CA LYS A 553 -22.71 -61.87 -5.04
C LYS A 553 -23.18 -63.09 -5.84
N ARG A 554 -22.27 -63.76 -6.54
CA ARG A 554 -22.60 -64.99 -7.29
C ARG A 554 -23.15 -66.10 -6.38
N SER A 555 -22.61 -66.23 -5.17
CA SER A 555 -23.06 -67.19 -4.16
C SER A 555 -24.47 -66.88 -3.66
N LEU A 556 -24.77 -65.61 -3.38
CA LEU A 556 -26.12 -65.18 -3.01
C LEU A 556 -27.11 -65.42 -4.16
N GLU A 557 -26.74 -65.04 -5.38
CA GLU A 557 -27.58 -65.26 -6.58
C GLU A 557 -27.88 -66.75 -6.82
N SER A 558 -26.87 -67.62 -6.69
CA SER A 558 -27.02 -69.07 -6.86
C SER A 558 -27.83 -69.74 -5.74
N GLN A 559 -27.78 -69.19 -4.53
CA GLN A 559 -28.59 -69.61 -3.38
C GLN A 559 -30.00 -69.01 -3.38
N GLY A 560 -30.39 -68.34 -4.47
CA GLY A 560 -31.76 -67.85 -4.65
C GLY A 560 -32.05 -66.49 -4.03
N PHE A 561 -31.05 -65.75 -3.56
CA PHE A 561 -31.23 -64.37 -3.11
C PHE A 561 -31.78 -63.50 -4.25
N ARG A 562 -32.79 -62.67 -3.95
CA ARG A 562 -33.48 -61.78 -4.90
C ARG A 562 -33.38 -60.29 -4.53
N GLY A 563 -32.50 -59.96 -3.58
CA GLY A 563 -32.28 -58.58 -3.15
C GLY A 563 -31.43 -57.75 -4.11
N GLY A 564 -31.25 -56.46 -3.78
CA GLY A 564 -30.49 -55.50 -4.58
C GLY A 564 -28.99 -55.54 -4.32
N PHE A 565 -28.19 -55.18 -5.34
CA PHE A 565 -26.73 -55.05 -5.25
C PHE A 565 -26.29 -53.66 -5.72
N THR A 566 -25.81 -52.82 -4.80
CA THR A 566 -25.23 -51.50 -5.13
C THR A 566 -23.71 -51.62 -5.25
N PRO A 567 -23.12 -51.49 -6.45
CA PRO A 567 -21.67 -51.55 -6.62
C PRO A 567 -20.98 -50.28 -6.09
N TYR A 568 -19.81 -50.45 -5.49
CA TYR A 568 -18.89 -49.34 -5.23
C TYR A 568 -17.44 -49.83 -5.28
N THR A 569 -16.53 -48.97 -5.75
CA THR A 569 -15.10 -49.22 -5.66
C THR A 569 -14.64 -48.84 -4.27
N SER A 570 -14.13 -49.80 -3.51
CA SER A 570 -13.53 -49.49 -2.22
C SER A 570 -12.29 -48.65 -2.43
N ARG A 571 -12.09 -47.63 -1.61
CA ARG A 571 -10.92 -46.76 -1.67
C ARG A 571 -9.64 -47.50 -1.29
N TYR A 572 -9.73 -48.65 -0.62
CA TYR A 572 -8.57 -49.47 -0.30
C TYR A 572 -7.81 -49.85 -1.58
N CYS A 573 -6.64 -49.25 -1.77
CA CYS A 573 -5.63 -49.69 -2.73
C CYS A 573 -4.88 -50.87 -2.12
N TYR A 574 -4.98 -52.05 -2.69
CA TYR A 574 -4.23 -53.22 -2.24
C TYR A 574 -2.95 -53.39 -3.04
N GLY A 575 -1.85 -53.65 -2.34
CA GLY A 575 -0.55 -53.81 -2.97
C GLY A 575 0.57 -54.18 -2.01
N LEU A 576 1.78 -54.32 -2.56
CA LEU A 576 2.98 -54.71 -1.81
C LEU A 576 3.72 -53.45 -1.34
N VAL A 577 3.67 -53.17 -0.05
CA VAL A 577 4.42 -52.07 0.58
C VAL A 577 5.83 -52.52 0.91
N VAL A 578 6.81 -51.65 0.63
CA VAL A 578 8.22 -51.90 0.93
C VAL A 578 8.53 -51.50 2.36
N ASN A 579 9.25 -52.36 3.07
CA ASN A 579 9.73 -52.07 4.41
C ASN A 579 11.08 -51.34 4.38
N PHE A 580 11.05 -50.03 4.59
CA PHE A 580 12.25 -49.18 4.63
C PHE A 580 12.97 -49.20 5.98
N THR A 581 12.33 -49.68 7.05
CA THR A 581 13.01 -49.84 8.36
C THR A 581 13.96 -51.04 8.40
N ARG A 582 13.82 -51.98 7.45
CA ARG A 582 14.76 -53.10 7.29
C ARG A 582 15.87 -52.73 6.33
N ASN A 583 17.09 -53.13 6.66
CA ASN A 583 18.24 -53.02 5.76
C ASN A 583 18.23 -54.17 4.73
N SER A 584 17.34 -54.09 3.73
CA SER A 584 17.22 -55.07 2.64
C SER A 584 17.76 -54.49 1.33
N ALA A 585 17.82 -55.30 0.26
CA ALA A 585 18.15 -54.80 -1.07
C ALA A 585 17.06 -53.84 -1.61
N LEU A 586 15.79 -54.11 -1.26
CA LEU A 586 14.63 -53.35 -1.71
C LEU A 586 14.52 -51.98 -1.06
N SER A 587 14.86 -51.85 0.23
CA SER A 587 14.86 -50.53 0.89
C SER A 587 15.97 -49.62 0.36
N ARG A 588 17.11 -50.18 -0.07
CA ARG A 588 18.28 -49.43 -0.52
C ARG A 588 18.29 -49.04 -2.01
N SER A 589 17.61 -49.78 -2.89
CA SER A 589 17.66 -49.53 -4.34
C SER A 589 16.28 -49.22 -4.92
N PRO A 590 16.02 -47.97 -5.32
CA PRO A 590 14.82 -47.60 -6.07
C PRO A 590 14.67 -48.37 -7.39
N GLU A 591 15.78 -48.69 -8.06
CA GLU A 591 15.75 -49.41 -9.33
C GLU A 591 15.26 -50.86 -9.17
N LEU A 592 15.64 -51.53 -8.07
CA LEU A 592 15.12 -52.85 -7.74
C LEU A 592 13.61 -52.80 -7.46
N ARG A 593 13.12 -51.79 -6.72
CA ARG A 593 11.68 -51.63 -6.45
C ARG A 593 10.90 -51.35 -7.75
N ARG A 594 11.42 -50.48 -8.60
CA ARG A 594 10.83 -50.18 -9.92
C ARG A 594 10.78 -51.42 -10.81
N ALA A 595 11.86 -52.21 -10.86
CA ALA A 595 11.88 -53.47 -11.60
C ALA A 595 10.85 -54.48 -11.08
N LEU A 596 10.67 -54.60 -9.75
CA LEU A 596 9.59 -55.43 -9.19
C LEU A 596 8.20 -54.92 -9.60
N SER A 597 7.98 -53.61 -9.61
CA SER A 597 6.71 -53.04 -10.07
C SER A 597 6.45 -53.29 -11.56
N MET A 598 7.50 -53.32 -12.40
CA MET A 598 7.41 -53.64 -13.83
C MET A 598 7.13 -55.12 -14.09
N ALA A 599 7.59 -56.01 -13.21
CA ALA A 599 7.49 -57.46 -13.38
C ALA A 599 6.15 -58.04 -12.92
N LEU A 600 5.39 -57.31 -12.11
CA LEU A 600 4.13 -57.78 -11.55
C LEU A 600 2.99 -57.62 -12.55
N ASP A 601 2.45 -58.74 -13.02
CA ASP A 601 1.33 -58.76 -13.97
C ASP A 601 -0.01 -58.52 -13.25
N LYS A 602 -0.34 -57.25 -13.04
CA LYS A 602 -1.52 -56.82 -12.28
C LYS A 602 -2.83 -57.31 -12.92
N GLU A 603 -2.92 -57.27 -14.24
CA GLU A 603 -4.10 -57.74 -15.00
C GLU A 603 -4.31 -59.23 -14.80
N ASN A 604 -3.24 -60.04 -14.93
CA ASN A 604 -3.32 -61.47 -14.69
C ASN A 604 -3.69 -61.79 -13.24
N ILE A 605 -3.17 -61.05 -12.26
CA ILE A 605 -3.57 -61.20 -10.85
C ILE A 605 -5.08 -60.93 -10.70
N ILE A 606 -5.58 -59.83 -11.25
CA ILE A 606 -7.00 -59.49 -11.13
C ILE A 606 -7.89 -60.55 -11.81
N ASN A 607 -7.53 -60.98 -13.03
CA ASN A 607 -8.36 -61.90 -13.81
C ASN A 607 -8.28 -63.35 -13.29
N GLU A 608 -7.08 -63.88 -13.03
CA GLU A 608 -6.88 -65.30 -12.69
C GLU A 608 -6.90 -65.56 -11.18
N VAL A 609 -6.30 -64.67 -10.39
CA VAL A 609 -6.21 -64.83 -8.92
C VAL A 609 -7.49 -64.31 -8.25
N LEU A 610 -7.96 -63.12 -8.64
CA LEU A 610 -9.12 -62.46 -8.03
C LEU A 610 -10.44 -62.69 -8.80
N ALA A 611 -10.42 -63.46 -9.91
CA ALA A 611 -11.60 -63.77 -10.72
C ALA A 611 -12.39 -62.52 -11.17
N GLY A 612 -11.66 -61.45 -11.55
CA GLY A 612 -12.21 -60.17 -12.00
C GLY A 612 -12.75 -59.28 -10.88
N ALA A 613 -12.53 -59.60 -9.61
CA ALA A 613 -13.08 -58.88 -8.46
C ALA A 613 -12.24 -57.66 -8.01
N GLY A 614 -11.69 -56.89 -8.96
CA GLY A 614 -10.91 -55.69 -8.67
C GLY A 614 -10.71 -54.79 -9.89
N GLU A 615 -10.55 -53.49 -9.65
CA GLU A 615 -10.12 -52.50 -10.64
C GLU A 615 -8.60 -52.36 -10.55
N ARG A 616 -7.90 -52.33 -11.68
CA ARG A 616 -6.45 -52.19 -11.70
C ARG A 616 -5.98 -50.90 -11.05
N ALA A 617 -5.00 -51.00 -10.14
CA ALA A 617 -4.40 -49.85 -9.49
C ALA A 617 -3.05 -49.50 -10.14
N ASP A 618 -3.01 -48.36 -10.84
CA ASP A 618 -1.79 -47.84 -11.45
C ASP A 618 -1.05 -46.84 -10.55
N CYS A 619 -1.74 -46.29 -9.55
CA CYS A 619 -1.16 -45.55 -8.43
C CYS A 619 -2.01 -45.82 -7.17
N VAL A 620 -1.63 -45.21 -6.04
CA VAL A 620 -2.31 -45.43 -4.75
C VAL A 620 -3.64 -44.66 -4.59
N ILE A 621 -3.98 -43.82 -5.58
CA ILE A 621 -5.23 -43.06 -5.62
C ILE A 621 -6.13 -43.62 -6.75
N PRO A 622 -7.42 -43.85 -6.49
CA PRO A 622 -8.35 -44.35 -7.51
C PRO A 622 -8.67 -43.28 -8.54
N SER A 623 -9.00 -43.72 -9.76
CA SER A 623 -9.45 -42.88 -10.89
C SER A 623 -10.65 -41.98 -10.52
N SER A 624 -11.50 -42.45 -9.60
CA SER A 624 -12.65 -41.69 -9.10
C SER A 624 -12.31 -40.49 -8.22
N LEU A 625 -11.07 -40.38 -7.72
CA LEU A 625 -10.57 -39.19 -7.00
C LEU A 625 -9.66 -38.34 -7.89
N LEU A 626 -8.79 -38.97 -8.69
CA LEU A 626 -7.95 -38.27 -9.65
C LEU A 626 -7.70 -39.14 -10.89
N ASP A 627 -8.16 -38.66 -12.05
CA ASP A 627 -7.84 -39.29 -13.32
C ASP A 627 -6.43 -38.90 -13.77
N ILE A 628 -5.58 -39.92 -13.97
CA ILE A 628 -4.19 -39.77 -14.44
C ILE A 628 -4.07 -39.91 -15.98
N GLY A 629 -5.19 -39.95 -16.71
CA GLY A 629 -5.23 -40.01 -18.17
C GLY A 629 -5.07 -41.43 -18.74
N GLY A 630 -5.40 -42.45 -17.96
CA GLY A 630 -5.52 -43.86 -18.39
C GLY A 630 -4.21 -44.57 -18.78
N LYS A 631 -3.04 -43.93 -18.69
CA LYS A 631 -1.74 -44.59 -18.91
C LYS A 631 -1.04 -44.83 -17.57
N PRO A 632 -0.61 -46.07 -17.28
CA PRO A 632 0.11 -46.36 -16.04
C PRO A 632 1.47 -45.64 -16.00
N PHE A 633 1.87 -45.16 -14.83
CA PHE A 633 3.20 -44.54 -14.64
C PHE A 633 4.34 -45.56 -14.85
N ILE A 634 4.13 -46.82 -14.45
CA ILE A 634 5.03 -47.95 -14.72
C ILE A 634 4.28 -48.99 -15.56
N GLN A 635 4.81 -49.30 -16.74
CA GLN A 635 4.27 -50.35 -17.60
C GLN A 635 4.79 -51.73 -17.18
N TYR A 636 3.96 -52.75 -17.42
CA TYR A 636 4.37 -54.14 -17.28
C TYR A 636 5.36 -54.49 -18.38
N ASP A 637 6.60 -54.82 -17.99
CA ASP A 637 7.66 -55.29 -18.88
C ASP A 637 8.61 -56.17 -18.08
N LEU A 638 8.34 -57.48 -18.13
CA LEU A 638 9.15 -58.46 -17.43
C LEU A 638 10.58 -58.56 -17.99
N ALA A 639 10.77 -58.36 -19.30
CA ALA A 639 12.08 -58.49 -19.92
C ALA A 639 13.01 -57.37 -19.45
N ALA A 640 12.53 -56.13 -19.47
CA ALA A 640 13.26 -54.98 -18.94
C ALA A 640 13.48 -55.09 -17.42
N ALA A 641 12.47 -55.56 -16.66
CA ALA A 641 12.62 -55.80 -15.23
C ALA A 641 13.76 -56.79 -14.94
N LYS A 642 13.81 -57.91 -15.68
CA LYS A 642 14.86 -58.92 -15.52
C LYS A 642 16.26 -58.37 -15.79
N GLN A 643 16.41 -57.52 -16.81
CA GLN A 643 17.70 -56.86 -17.10
C GLN A 643 18.17 -55.98 -15.93
N ILE A 644 17.27 -55.20 -15.32
CA ILE A 644 17.58 -54.35 -14.16
C ILE A 644 17.97 -55.22 -12.96
N ILE A 645 17.23 -56.29 -12.68
CA ILE A 645 17.52 -57.23 -11.58
C ILE A 645 18.87 -57.91 -11.80
N ASP A 646 19.16 -58.43 -13.00
CA ASP A 646 20.42 -59.11 -13.31
C ASP A 646 21.63 -58.18 -13.14
N ALA A 647 21.51 -56.91 -13.57
CA ALA A 647 22.55 -55.89 -13.42
C ALA A 647 22.85 -55.51 -11.96
N ARG A 648 21.90 -55.76 -11.04
CA ARG A 648 22.00 -55.41 -9.61
C ARG A 648 21.97 -56.63 -8.69
N ARG A 649 22.05 -57.85 -9.24
CA ARG A 649 21.91 -59.12 -8.50
C ARG A 649 22.91 -59.27 -7.35
N SER A 650 24.12 -58.72 -7.48
CA SER A 650 25.15 -58.75 -6.42
C SER A 650 24.72 -58.04 -5.13
N GLY A 651 23.75 -57.12 -5.19
CA GLY A 651 23.18 -56.45 -4.03
C GLY A 651 22.11 -57.24 -3.29
N ILE A 652 21.68 -58.39 -3.82
CA ILE A 652 20.62 -59.25 -3.29
C ILE A 652 21.27 -60.51 -2.70
N SER A 653 21.51 -60.53 -1.39
CA SER A 653 22.26 -61.59 -0.72
C SER A 653 21.42 -62.51 0.17
N ALA A 654 20.14 -62.20 0.37
CA ALA A 654 19.23 -62.98 1.21
C ALA A 654 17.87 -63.13 0.52
N PRO A 655 17.13 -64.23 0.78
CA PRO A 655 15.78 -64.41 0.27
C PRO A 655 14.86 -63.26 0.70
N ILE A 656 14.05 -62.76 -0.23
CA ILE A 656 13.07 -61.70 0.02
C ILE A 656 11.91 -62.30 0.83
N LYS A 657 11.60 -61.69 1.98
CA LYS A 657 10.49 -62.14 2.83
C LYS A 657 9.24 -61.31 2.56
N VAL A 658 8.16 -61.97 2.15
CA VAL A 658 6.87 -61.35 1.85
C VAL A 658 5.85 -61.79 2.91
N ALA A 659 5.16 -60.83 3.53
CA ALA A 659 3.98 -61.13 4.31
C ALA A 659 2.73 -60.83 3.48
N ILE A 660 1.78 -61.77 3.46
CA ILE A 660 0.41 -61.50 3.00
C ILE A 660 -0.47 -61.37 4.23
N ARG A 661 -0.95 -60.14 4.48
CA ARG A 661 -1.99 -59.93 5.46
C ARG A 661 -3.29 -60.49 4.91
N GLU A 662 -3.90 -61.41 5.64
CA GLU A 662 -5.12 -62.07 5.23
C GLU A 662 -6.30 -61.10 5.35
N TYR A 663 -6.97 -60.85 4.23
CA TYR A 663 -8.26 -60.16 4.18
C TYR A 663 -9.31 -61.19 3.78
N PRO A 664 -10.10 -61.73 4.74
CA PRO A 664 -11.12 -62.73 4.46
C PRO A 664 -12.16 -62.28 3.42
N THR A 665 -12.32 -60.97 3.26
CA THR A 665 -13.18 -60.33 2.26
C THR A 665 -12.57 -60.25 0.87
N ILE A 666 -11.36 -60.77 0.61
CA ILE A 666 -10.74 -60.76 -0.73
C ILE A 666 -10.67 -62.18 -1.25
N ALA A 667 -11.58 -62.52 -2.17
CA ALA A 667 -11.65 -63.83 -2.78
C ALA A 667 -10.37 -64.12 -3.60
N GLY A 668 -9.78 -65.31 -3.39
CA GLY A 668 -8.58 -65.76 -4.10
C GLY A 668 -7.26 -65.22 -3.55
N LEU A 669 -7.28 -64.44 -2.46
CA LEU A 669 -6.08 -63.91 -1.83
C LEU A 669 -5.13 -65.01 -1.32
N ASP A 670 -5.67 -66.17 -0.94
CA ASP A 670 -4.93 -67.40 -0.59
C ASP A 670 -4.01 -67.87 -1.72
N ARG A 671 -4.29 -67.50 -2.98
CA ARG A 671 -3.46 -67.82 -4.16
C ARG A 671 -2.51 -66.69 -4.57
N LEU A 672 -2.63 -65.49 -3.98
CA LEU A 672 -1.78 -64.35 -4.33
C LEU A 672 -0.30 -64.64 -4.08
N GLY A 673 0.03 -65.30 -2.97
CA GLY A 673 1.40 -65.66 -2.61
C GLY A 673 2.10 -66.49 -3.68
N ALA A 674 1.40 -67.49 -4.24
CA ALA A 674 1.94 -68.31 -5.32
C ALA A 674 2.19 -67.48 -6.60
N SER A 675 1.30 -66.54 -6.93
CA SER A 675 1.48 -65.64 -8.08
C SER A 675 2.66 -64.68 -7.89
N VAL A 676 2.83 -64.17 -6.67
CA VAL A 676 3.96 -63.32 -6.29
C VAL A 676 5.28 -64.11 -6.36
N LEU A 677 5.33 -65.31 -5.77
CA LEU A 677 6.51 -66.20 -5.84
C LEU A 677 6.90 -66.55 -7.28
N LYS A 678 5.92 -66.87 -8.13
CA LYS A 678 6.16 -67.13 -9.57
C LYS A 678 6.76 -65.91 -10.28
N THR A 679 6.40 -64.69 -9.86
CA THR A 679 7.00 -63.45 -10.39
C THR A 679 8.46 -63.32 -9.97
N PHE A 680 8.78 -63.59 -8.70
CA PHE A 680 10.17 -63.61 -8.20
C PHE A 680 11.01 -64.69 -8.90
N GLU A 681 10.47 -65.88 -9.12
CA GLU A 681 11.14 -66.97 -9.85
C GLU A 681 11.49 -66.56 -11.29
N ARG A 682 10.56 -65.92 -12.01
CA ARG A 682 10.79 -65.41 -13.38
C ARG A 682 11.89 -64.35 -13.44
N LEU A 683 12.09 -63.60 -12.35
CA LEU A 683 13.18 -62.63 -12.18
C LEU A 683 14.49 -63.27 -11.69
N GLY A 684 14.48 -64.56 -11.34
CA GLY A 684 15.62 -65.26 -10.75
C GLY A 684 15.98 -64.74 -9.35
N LEU A 685 14.96 -64.51 -8.52
CA LEU A 685 15.08 -64.06 -7.13
C LEU A 685 14.48 -65.12 -6.18
N ASP A 686 15.18 -65.40 -5.08
CA ASP A 686 14.65 -66.24 -4.01
C ASP A 686 13.72 -65.43 -3.10
N ALA A 687 12.52 -65.95 -2.86
CA ALA A 687 11.53 -65.32 -1.99
C ALA A 687 10.74 -66.34 -1.18
N THR A 688 10.21 -65.90 -0.03
CA THR A 688 9.31 -66.67 0.84
C THR A 688 8.05 -65.86 1.12
N VAL A 689 6.91 -66.53 1.25
CA VAL A 689 5.62 -65.88 1.56
C VAL A 689 5.03 -66.50 2.81
N ASP A 690 4.71 -65.64 3.79
CA ASP A 690 3.95 -66.02 4.98
C ASP A 690 2.58 -65.37 4.96
N TYR A 691 1.53 -66.15 5.23
CA TYR A 691 0.18 -65.63 5.45
C TYR A 691 0.00 -65.29 6.93
N CYS A 692 -0.46 -64.07 7.20
CA CYS A 692 -0.61 -63.55 8.56
C CYS A 692 -2.05 -63.13 8.81
N PRO A 693 -2.65 -63.50 9.95
CA PRO A 693 -4.03 -63.16 10.26
C PRO A 693 -4.23 -61.64 10.37
N LEU A 694 -5.42 -61.16 9.97
CA LEU A 694 -5.80 -59.74 10.00
C LEU A 694 -5.64 -59.10 11.40
N SER A 695 -5.84 -59.90 12.45
CA SER A 695 -5.73 -59.49 13.87
C SER A 695 -4.31 -59.14 14.31
N LYS A 696 -3.29 -59.53 13.54
CA LYS A 696 -1.90 -59.16 13.85
C LYS A 696 -1.70 -57.65 13.65
N PRO A 697 -1.15 -56.91 14.64
CA PRO A 697 -0.93 -55.47 14.51
C PRO A 697 -0.02 -55.12 13.33
N ILE A 698 -0.41 -54.12 12.52
CA ILE A 698 0.31 -53.73 11.29
C ILE A 698 1.78 -53.38 11.57
N GLY A 699 2.06 -52.62 12.62
CA GLY A 699 3.43 -52.24 12.97
C GLY A 699 4.37 -53.42 13.24
N SER A 700 3.85 -54.60 13.59
CA SER A 700 4.69 -55.79 13.90
C SER A 700 5.34 -56.41 12.66
N TYR A 701 4.80 -56.19 11.45
CA TYR A 701 5.37 -56.75 10.23
C TYR A 701 6.77 -56.19 9.93
N ARG A 702 7.05 -54.96 10.40
CA ARG A 702 8.29 -54.23 10.10
C ARG A 702 9.55 -54.94 10.62
N GLU A 703 9.41 -55.82 11.60
CA GLU A 703 10.54 -56.53 12.21
C GLU A 703 11.04 -57.69 11.33
N THR A 704 10.16 -58.31 10.53
CA THR A 704 10.44 -59.61 9.89
C THR A 704 10.46 -59.57 8.37
N TYR A 705 9.59 -58.78 7.74
CA TYR A 705 9.29 -58.88 6.30
C TYR A 705 9.84 -57.71 5.50
N ASP A 706 10.30 -57.96 4.27
CA ASP A 706 10.81 -56.94 3.36
C ASP A 706 9.70 -56.32 2.49
N LEU A 707 8.68 -57.12 2.14
CA LEU A 707 7.45 -56.68 1.47
C LEU A 707 6.22 -57.13 2.26
N ILE A 708 5.21 -56.28 2.32
CA ILE A 708 3.96 -56.60 3.01
C ILE A 708 2.79 -56.28 2.08
N PHE A 709 1.97 -57.27 1.77
CA PHE A 709 0.69 -57.04 1.10
C PHE A 709 -0.32 -56.50 2.11
N ILE A 710 -0.71 -55.23 1.93
CA ILE A 710 -1.74 -54.56 2.73
C ILE A 710 -2.64 -53.68 1.87
N GLY A 711 -3.81 -53.35 2.41
CA GLY A 711 -4.67 -52.30 1.87
C GLY A 711 -4.26 -50.92 2.43
N PHE A 712 -4.17 -49.96 1.53
CA PHE A 712 -3.92 -48.54 1.77
C PHE A 712 -5.24 -47.80 1.62
N LEU A 713 -5.75 -47.15 2.67
CA LEU A 713 -6.99 -46.37 2.60
C LEU A 713 -6.66 -44.88 2.40
N PRO A 714 -6.77 -44.34 1.18
CA PRO A 714 -6.63 -42.91 0.97
C PRO A 714 -7.85 -42.18 1.54
N GLU A 715 -7.63 -41.10 2.29
CA GLU A 715 -8.67 -40.13 2.60
C GLU A 715 -9.22 -39.45 1.33
N ILE A 716 -10.35 -38.73 1.44
CA ILE A 716 -11.08 -38.24 0.25
C ILE A 716 -10.32 -37.10 -0.45
N ASP A 717 -9.68 -36.18 0.28
CA ASP A 717 -8.82 -35.16 -0.35
C ASP A 717 -7.41 -35.72 -0.62
N LEU A 718 -6.86 -35.39 -1.79
CA LEU A 718 -5.59 -35.89 -2.30
C LEU A 718 -4.39 -35.62 -1.38
N TYR A 719 -4.35 -34.49 -0.68
CA TYR A 719 -3.27 -34.22 0.28
C TYR A 719 -3.39 -35.18 1.47
N SER A 720 -4.56 -35.19 2.12
CA SER A 720 -4.86 -36.07 3.26
C SER A 720 -4.76 -37.56 2.94
N ALA A 721 -4.90 -37.93 1.66
CA ALA A 721 -4.75 -39.30 1.18
C ALA A 721 -3.31 -39.80 1.16
N ILE A 722 -2.34 -38.91 0.94
CA ILE A 722 -0.93 -39.26 0.70
C ILE A 722 -0.10 -38.95 1.96
N GLU A 723 -0.35 -37.82 2.61
CA GLU A 723 0.46 -37.28 3.70
C GLU A 723 0.70 -38.27 4.85
N PRO A 724 -0.32 -38.98 5.40
CA PRO A 724 -0.12 -39.82 6.59
C PRO A 724 0.86 -40.97 6.40
N PHE A 725 1.09 -41.36 5.14
CA PHE A 725 1.88 -42.52 4.76
C PHE A 725 3.31 -42.18 4.33
N ILE A 726 3.55 -40.94 3.88
CA ILE A 726 4.89 -40.52 3.42
C ILE A 726 5.56 -39.52 4.36
N ASN A 727 4.80 -38.88 5.25
CA ASN A 727 5.36 -38.06 6.30
C ASN A 727 6.14 -38.96 7.29
N PRO A 728 7.44 -38.71 7.55
CA PRO A 728 8.20 -39.45 8.56
C PRO A 728 7.63 -39.35 9.99
N ALA A 729 6.88 -38.28 10.29
CA ALA A 729 6.15 -38.08 11.55
C ALA A 729 4.66 -38.46 11.46
N GLY A 730 4.21 -39.00 10.32
CA GLY A 730 2.82 -39.39 10.07
C GLY A 730 2.40 -40.63 10.85
N GLY A 731 1.13 -40.69 11.26
CA GLY A 731 0.59 -41.77 12.09
C GLY A 731 0.44 -43.13 11.39
N ASP A 732 0.47 -43.17 10.06
CA ASP A 732 0.27 -44.37 9.23
C ASP A 732 1.53 -44.80 8.43
N ASN A 733 2.67 -44.10 8.60
CA ASN A 733 3.96 -44.47 7.99
C ASN A 733 4.68 -45.59 8.77
N TYR A 734 4.03 -46.75 8.90
CA TYR A 734 4.53 -47.87 9.71
C TYR A 734 5.88 -48.46 9.24
N PHE A 735 6.19 -48.30 7.96
CA PHE A 735 7.31 -48.95 7.29
C PHE A 735 8.47 -48.01 6.97
N GLY A 736 8.42 -46.77 7.45
CA GLY A 736 9.56 -45.84 7.47
C GLY A 736 9.95 -45.28 6.11
N TYR A 737 8.99 -45.10 5.20
CA TYR A 737 9.26 -44.40 3.94
C TYR A 737 9.67 -42.96 4.24
N ASN A 738 10.76 -42.49 3.62
CA ASN A 738 11.26 -41.14 3.83
C ASN A 738 11.86 -40.58 2.54
N ASN A 739 11.16 -39.62 1.94
CA ASN A 739 11.61 -38.86 0.79
C ASN A 739 11.32 -37.36 1.02
N PRO A 740 12.28 -36.60 1.59
CA PRO A 740 12.04 -35.21 1.96
C PRO A 740 11.67 -34.30 0.78
N ALA A 741 12.24 -34.56 -0.41
CA ALA A 741 11.95 -33.77 -1.60
C ALA A 741 10.51 -33.98 -2.07
N LEU A 742 10.04 -35.23 -2.08
CA LEU A 742 8.65 -35.56 -2.42
C LEU A 742 7.66 -35.02 -1.39
N PHE A 743 8.00 -35.09 -0.10
CA PHE A 743 7.19 -34.52 0.97
C PHE A 743 7.09 -32.99 0.85
N GLN A 744 8.19 -32.30 0.54
CA GLN A 744 8.19 -30.87 0.29
C GLN A 744 7.33 -30.49 -0.93
N GLU A 745 7.36 -31.29 -2.00
CA GLU A 745 6.50 -31.07 -3.17
C GLU A 745 5.01 -31.27 -2.81
N LEU A 746 4.68 -32.29 -1.99
CA LEU A 746 3.33 -32.49 -1.47
C LEU A 746 2.87 -31.30 -0.63
N ASP A 747 3.72 -30.81 0.28
CA ASP A 747 3.42 -29.67 1.15
C ASP A 747 3.23 -28.37 0.35
N GLY A 748 3.98 -28.19 -0.73
CA GLY A 748 3.82 -27.10 -1.69
C GLY A 748 2.48 -27.10 -2.45
N THR A 749 1.64 -28.14 -2.33
CA THR A 749 0.29 -28.16 -2.92
C THR A 749 -0.78 -27.47 -2.07
N ILE A 750 -0.46 -27.16 -0.81
CA ILE A 750 -1.38 -26.46 0.10
C ILE A 750 -1.57 -25.02 -0.37
N GLY A 751 -2.83 -24.55 -0.41
CA GLY A 751 -3.17 -23.17 -0.74
C GLY A 751 -3.19 -22.80 -2.23
N ILE A 752 -2.88 -23.74 -3.13
CA ILE A 752 -2.99 -23.52 -4.59
C ILE A 752 -4.46 -23.27 -4.98
N LYS A 753 -4.77 -22.08 -5.49
CA LYS A 753 -6.15 -21.71 -5.87
C LYS A 753 -6.59 -22.32 -7.22
N ASP A 754 -5.66 -22.44 -8.18
CA ASP A 754 -5.96 -23.02 -9.49
C ASP A 754 -6.07 -24.56 -9.38
N GLN A 755 -7.29 -25.06 -9.57
CA GLN A 755 -7.59 -26.49 -9.53
C GLN A 755 -6.88 -27.28 -10.65
N ALA A 756 -6.63 -26.68 -11.81
CA ALA A 756 -5.88 -27.32 -12.89
C ALA A 756 -4.39 -27.47 -12.52
N GLU A 757 -3.78 -26.41 -11.97
CA GLU A 757 -2.40 -26.47 -11.45
C GLU A 757 -2.29 -27.51 -10.32
N ARG A 758 -3.19 -27.44 -9.33
CA ARG A 758 -3.20 -28.38 -8.19
C ARG A 758 -3.29 -29.82 -8.67
N ARG A 759 -4.19 -30.13 -9.61
CA ARG A 759 -4.31 -31.47 -10.21
C ARG A 759 -3.02 -31.90 -10.91
N ALA A 760 -2.42 -31.04 -11.73
CA ALA A 760 -1.19 -31.36 -12.44
C ALA A 760 -0.04 -31.70 -11.48
N ARG A 761 0.09 -30.95 -10.37
CA ARG A 761 1.07 -31.26 -9.31
C ARG A 761 0.81 -32.61 -8.65
N PHE A 762 -0.44 -32.92 -8.30
CA PHE A 762 -0.78 -34.25 -7.75
C PHE A 762 -0.46 -35.39 -8.73
N VAL A 763 -0.71 -35.23 -10.03
CA VAL A 763 -0.30 -36.22 -11.03
C VAL A 763 1.23 -36.41 -11.02
N SER A 764 2.00 -35.33 -10.88
CA SER A 764 3.47 -35.39 -10.77
C SER A 764 3.92 -36.10 -9.49
N ILE A 765 3.33 -35.76 -8.34
CA ILE A 765 3.60 -36.39 -7.04
C ILE A 765 3.29 -37.89 -7.10
N LEU A 766 2.12 -38.27 -7.62
CA LEU A 766 1.75 -39.68 -7.75
C LEU A 766 2.66 -40.44 -8.71
N ARG A 767 3.13 -39.79 -9.78
CA ARG A 767 4.15 -40.37 -10.66
C ARG A 767 5.44 -40.63 -9.90
N ALA A 768 5.98 -39.62 -9.21
CA ALA A 768 7.22 -39.75 -8.45
C ALA A 768 7.10 -40.83 -7.35
N LEU A 769 6.00 -40.83 -6.62
CA LEU A 769 5.69 -41.79 -5.56
C LEU A 769 5.57 -43.24 -6.11
N THR A 770 4.92 -43.40 -7.27
CA THR A 770 4.76 -44.70 -7.93
C THR A 770 6.09 -45.19 -8.52
N GLU A 771 6.87 -44.30 -9.15
CA GLU A 771 8.17 -44.61 -9.74
C GLU A 771 9.23 -44.96 -8.71
N ASP A 772 9.18 -44.33 -7.53
CA ASP A 772 10.00 -44.68 -6.37
C ASP A 772 9.53 -45.98 -5.69
N ALA A 773 8.31 -46.42 -6.02
CA ALA A 773 7.72 -47.70 -5.62
C ALA A 773 7.79 -47.94 -4.11
N PHE A 774 7.38 -46.95 -3.30
CA PHE A 774 7.16 -47.15 -1.86
C PHE A 774 6.17 -48.29 -1.60
N MET A 775 5.19 -48.38 -2.50
CA MET A 775 4.20 -49.42 -2.63
C MET A 775 4.08 -49.78 -4.11
N ILE A 776 3.92 -51.07 -4.39
CA ILE A 776 3.52 -51.57 -5.70
C ILE A 776 2.00 -51.75 -5.67
N PRO A 777 1.21 -50.78 -6.17
CA PRO A 777 -0.25 -50.88 -6.18
C PRO A 777 -0.69 -51.98 -7.16
N ILE A 778 -1.63 -52.81 -6.76
CA ILE A 778 -2.13 -53.93 -7.58
C ILE A 778 -3.56 -53.67 -8.03
N PHE A 779 -4.48 -53.49 -7.08
CA PHE A 779 -5.90 -53.30 -7.40
C PHE A 779 -6.65 -52.49 -6.32
N PHE A 780 -7.73 -51.84 -6.73
CA PHE A 780 -8.81 -51.38 -5.86
C PHE A 780 -9.89 -52.46 -5.84
N GLN A 781 -10.42 -52.79 -4.67
CA GLN A 781 -11.42 -53.85 -4.59
C GLN A 781 -12.78 -53.35 -5.11
N GLN A 782 -13.37 -54.09 -6.05
CA GLN A 782 -14.75 -53.88 -6.44
C GLN A 782 -15.66 -54.66 -5.49
N VAL A 783 -16.50 -53.95 -4.75
CA VAL A 783 -17.43 -54.53 -3.77
C VAL A 783 -18.85 -54.10 -4.05
N TYR A 784 -19.79 -54.77 -3.39
CA TYR A 784 -21.21 -54.50 -3.45
C TYR A 784 -21.75 -54.32 -2.04
N CYS A 785 -22.72 -53.43 -1.90
CA CYS A 785 -23.64 -53.46 -0.78
C CYS A 785 -24.85 -54.30 -1.21
N ALA A 786 -25.05 -55.45 -0.57
CA ALA A 786 -26.25 -56.26 -0.79
C ALA A 786 -27.33 -55.88 0.21
N SER A 787 -28.56 -55.80 -0.28
CA SER A 787 -29.72 -55.43 0.54
C SER A 787 -30.87 -56.36 0.22
N ARG A 788 -31.66 -56.74 1.23
CA ARG A 788 -32.87 -57.55 1.01
C ARG A 788 -33.86 -56.81 0.11
N GLN A 789 -34.74 -57.58 -0.51
CA GLN A 789 -35.87 -57.02 -1.26
C GLN A 789 -36.69 -56.10 -0.35
N GLY A 790 -37.15 -54.98 -0.90
CA GLY A 790 -37.87 -53.97 -0.15
C GLY A 790 -37.01 -52.90 0.53
N ILE A 791 -35.68 -52.98 0.45
CA ILE A 791 -34.80 -51.90 0.92
C ILE A 791 -34.41 -51.00 -0.24
N HIS A 792 -34.65 -49.71 -0.08
CA HIS A 792 -34.47 -48.74 -1.15
C HIS A 792 -33.57 -47.57 -0.76
N THR A 793 -33.03 -46.90 -1.79
CA THR A 793 -32.02 -45.83 -1.71
C THR A 793 -30.83 -46.18 -0.85
N VAL A 794 -30.28 -47.36 -1.10
CA VAL A 794 -28.99 -47.78 -0.57
C VAL A 794 -27.90 -46.99 -1.29
N TYR A 795 -27.62 -45.78 -0.80
CA TYR A 795 -26.49 -44.97 -1.24
C TYR A 795 -25.28 -45.20 -0.35
N ILE A 796 -24.13 -45.37 -0.98
CA ILE A 796 -22.84 -45.48 -0.31
C ILE A 796 -22.16 -44.13 -0.38
N SER A 797 -21.92 -43.53 0.79
CA SER A 797 -21.27 -42.23 0.90
C SER A 797 -19.80 -42.30 0.48
N ALA A 798 -19.14 -41.14 0.37
CA ALA A 798 -17.70 -41.08 0.11
C ALA A 798 -16.86 -41.76 1.22
N GLU A 799 -17.42 -41.93 2.42
CA GLU A 799 -16.82 -42.65 3.55
C GLU A 799 -17.12 -44.17 3.52
N GLU A 800 -17.68 -44.69 2.42
CA GLU A 800 -18.08 -46.10 2.23
C GLU A 800 -19.15 -46.61 3.23
N THR A 801 -19.95 -45.71 3.80
CA THR A 801 -21.06 -46.04 4.70
C THR A 801 -22.41 -45.81 4.04
N VAL A 802 -23.44 -46.59 4.41
CA VAL A 802 -24.81 -46.29 3.98
C VAL A 802 -25.28 -45.00 4.65
N MET A 803 -26.22 -44.31 4.02
CA MET A 803 -26.87 -43.12 4.59
C MET A 803 -28.27 -43.52 5.14
N PRO A 804 -28.37 -44.07 6.36
CA PRO A 804 -29.63 -44.61 6.88
C PRO A 804 -30.70 -43.52 7.09
N GLU A 805 -30.31 -42.25 7.18
CA GLU A 805 -31.23 -41.13 7.36
C GLU A 805 -32.13 -40.85 6.13
N ILE A 806 -31.77 -41.41 4.96
CA ILE A 806 -32.54 -41.36 3.72
C ILE A 806 -32.98 -42.74 3.21
N LEU A 807 -32.59 -43.82 3.91
CA LEU A 807 -32.92 -45.22 3.57
C LEU A 807 -34.37 -45.54 3.86
N PHE A 808 -34.92 -46.51 3.14
CA PHE A 808 -36.31 -46.93 3.26
C PHE A 808 -36.49 -48.43 3.28
N ILE A 809 -37.53 -48.87 3.98
CA ILE A 809 -37.95 -50.26 4.06
C ILE A 809 -39.42 -50.35 3.65
N GLU A 810 -39.71 -51.18 2.65
CA GLU A 810 -41.05 -51.57 2.26
C GLU A 810 -41.73 -52.30 3.43
N PRO A 811 -42.99 -51.95 3.76
CA PRO A 811 -43.85 -52.80 4.58
C PRO A 811 -43.84 -54.26 4.09
N GLU A 812 -43.69 -55.22 5.01
CA GLU A 812 -43.77 -56.63 4.65
C GLU A 812 -45.19 -56.95 4.14
N SER A 813 -45.29 -57.51 2.94
CA SER A 813 -46.54 -58.13 2.48
C SER A 813 -46.70 -59.46 3.20
N ASP A 814 -47.86 -59.66 3.82
CA ASP A 814 -48.22 -60.83 4.62
C ASP A 814 -48.43 -62.10 3.75
N GLU A 815 -47.57 -62.35 2.74
CA GLU A 815 -47.68 -63.51 1.85
C GLU A 815 -47.07 -64.80 2.42
N GLN A 816 -46.40 -64.76 3.57
CA GLN A 816 -45.78 -65.97 4.17
C GLN A 816 -46.43 -66.46 5.47
N THR A 817 -47.40 -65.72 6.00
CA THR A 817 -48.17 -66.12 7.18
C THR A 817 -49.64 -66.17 6.84
N VAL A 818 -50.24 -67.35 6.99
CA VAL A 818 -51.69 -67.62 6.89
C VAL A 818 -52.20 -67.91 5.48
N GLY A 819 -52.26 -69.20 5.14
CA GLY A 819 -53.19 -69.69 4.14
C GLY A 819 -54.62 -69.58 4.65
N HIS A 820 -55.29 -68.45 4.43
CA HIS A 820 -56.76 -68.32 4.47
C HIS A 820 -57.22 -67.45 3.30
N THR A 821 -58.09 -68.02 2.48
CA THR A 821 -58.86 -67.32 1.45
C THR A 821 -59.80 -66.31 2.11
N GLY A 822 -59.47 -65.03 2.06
CA GLY A 822 -60.31 -63.91 2.49
C GLY A 822 -60.08 -62.70 1.57
N ASP A 823 -61.15 -61.99 1.23
CA ASP A 823 -61.21 -60.84 0.33
C ASP A 823 -60.03 -59.85 0.49
N ARG A 824 -59.25 -59.67 -0.60
CA ARG A 824 -58.28 -58.58 -0.73
C ARG A 824 -59.02 -57.25 -0.67
N LYS A 825 -58.84 -56.46 0.39
CA LYS A 825 -59.37 -55.08 0.45
C LYS A 825 -58.60 -54.21 -0.54
N LYS A 826 -59.24 -53.82 -1.64
CA LYS A 826 -58.77 -52.71 -2.48
C LYS A 826 -58.55 -51.48 -1.59
N GLY A 827 -57.39 -50.83 -1.72
CA GLY A 827 -57.11 -49.54 -1.07
C GLY A 827 -58.26 -48.56 -1.28
N SER A 828 -58.57 -47.74 -0.25
CA SER A 828 -59.72 -46.85 -0.33
C SER A 828 -59.54 -45.86 -1.50
N PRO A 829 -60.61 -45.55 -2.27
CA PRO A 829 -60.55 -44.55 -3.34
C PRO A 829 -60.05 -43.18 -2.86
N GLU A 830 -60.19 -42.90 -1.56
CA GLU A 830 -59.76 -41.68 -0.90
C GLU A 830 -58.23 -41.58 -0.75
N VAL A 831 -57.54 -42.66 -0.34
CA VAL A 831 -56.05 -42.70 -0.27
C VAL A 831 -55.45 -42.47 -1.66
N THR A 832 -55.99 -43.14 -2.68
CA THR A 832 -55.49 -43.02 -4.07
C THR A 832 -55.65 -41.59 -4.61
N ALA A 833 -56.73 -40.90 -4.25
CA ALA A 833 -56.95 -39.50 -4.64
C ALA A 833 -55.93 -38.56 -3.96
N VAL A 834 -55.70 -38.71 -2.65
CA VAL A 834 -54.75 -37.88 -1.89
C VAL A 834 -53.30 -38.10 -2.37
N LEU A 835 -52.93 -39.33 -2.74
CA LEU A 835 -51.61 -39.61 -3.35
C LEU A 835 -51.43 -38.92 -4.70
N SER A 836 -52.48 -38.87 -5.52
CA SER A 836 -52.44 -38.16 -6.80
C SER A 836 -52.31 -36.63 -6.59
N GLU A 837 -52.99 -36.08 -5.58
CA GLU A 837 -52.84 -34.68 -5.17
C GLU A 837 -51.40 -34.40 -4.68
N TYR A 838 -50.85 -35.28 -3.85
CA TYR A 838 -49.48 -35.17 -3.33
C TYR A 838 -48.43 -35.22 -4.46
N ALA A 839 -48.60 -36.14 -5.42
CA ALA A 839 -47.72 -36.23 -6.58
C ALA A 839 -47.79 -34.96 -7.45
N ALA A 840 -48.97 -34.41 -7.68
CA ALA A 840 -49.14 -33.16 -8.41
C ALA A 840 -48.50 -31.96 -7.68
N ALA A 841 -48.61 -31.90 -6.34
CA ALA A 841 -47.96 -30.89 -5.52
C ALA A 841 -46.42 -30.95 -5.63
N ILE A 842 -45.85 -32.16 -5.68
CA ILE A 842 -44.41 -32.37 -5.92
C ILE A 842 -43.99 -31.82 -7.29
N VAL A 843 -44.71 -32.13 -8.36
CA VAL A 843 -44.37 -31.63 -9.71
C VAL A 843 -44.39 -30.10 -9.75
N ALA A 844 -45.34 -29.47 -9.06
CA ALA A 844 -45.40 -28.02 -8.95
C ALA A 844 -44.18 -27.45 -8.19
N LEU A 845 -43.74 -28.12 -7.12
CA LEU A 845 -42.54 -27.73 -6.36
C LEU A 845 -41.25 -27.93 -7.16
N GLU A 846 -41.13 -28.99 -7.97
CA GLU A 846 -39.99 -29.21 -8.89
C GLU A 846 -39.85 -28.06 -9.90
N GLY A 847 -40.98 -27.59 -10.45
CA GLY A 847 -41.02 -26.45 -11.35
C GLY A 847 -40.52 -25.17 -10.69
N GLU A 848 -40.97 -24.86 -9.48
CA GLU A 848 -40.50 -23.69 -8.72
C GLU A 848 -39.03 -23.83 -8.28
N SER A 849 -38.59 -25.02 -7.89
CA SER A 849 -37.18 -25.24 -7.56
C SER A 849 -36.24 -25.08 -8.74
N THR A 850 -36.68 -25.46 -9.94
CA THR A 850 -35.88 -25.24 -11.15
C THR A 850 -35.66 -23.74 -11.37
N LYS A 851 -36.67 -22.90 -11.11
CA LYS A 851 -36.52 -21.44 -11.14
C LYS A 851 -35.56 -20.92 -10.08
N VAL A 852 -35.60 -21.47 -8.86
CA VAL A 852 -34.62 -21.12 -7.82
C VAL A 852 -33.21 -21.41 -8.31
N LEU A 853 -32.95 -22.59 -8.88
CA LEU A 853 -31.63 -23.01 -9.38
C LEU A 853 -31.15 -22.22 -10.60
N ASP A 854 -32.03 -21.94 -11.54
CA ASP A 854 -31.71 -21.12 -12.71
C ASP A 854 -31.44 -19.67 -12.28
N GLY A 855 -32.20 -19.15 -11.32
CA GLY A 855 -31.96 -17.87 -10.66
C GLY A 855 -30.59 -17.83 -9.99
N SER A 856 -30.22 -18.87 -9.24
CA SER A 856 -28.90 -19.01 -8.62
C SER A 856 -27.79 -19.02 -9.66
N ARG A 857 -27.95 -19.74 -10.77
CA ARG A 857 -26.96 -19.77 -11.84
C ARG A 857 -26.77 -18.38 -12.46
N ALA A 858 -27.86 -17.66 -12.70
CA ALA A 858 -27.80 -16.28 -13.19
C ALA A 858 -27.12 -15.34 -12.18
N LEU A 859 -27.42 -15.49 -10.88
CA LEU A 859 -26.75 -14.76 -9.79
C LEU A 859 -25.23 -15.03 -9.79
N ILE A 860 -24.79 -16.29 -9.98
CA ILE A 860 -23.37 -16.66 -10.03
C ILE A 860 -22.67 -16.09 -11.26
N GLU A 861 -23.27 -16.25 -12.44
CA GLU A 861 -22.67 -15.71 -13.67
C GLU A 861 -22.50 -14.19 -13.58
N ARG A 862 -23.50 -13.51 -13.01
CA ARG A 862 -23.46 -12.07 -12.81
C ARG A 862 -22.49 -11.68 -11.69
N SER A 863 -22.42 -12.47 -10.62
CA SER A 863 -21.42 -12.32 -9.56
C SER A 863 -20.01 -12.44 -10.09
N ASN A 864 -19.70 -13.49 -10.84
CA ASN A 864 -18.39 -13.70 -11.45
C ASN A 864 -18.03 -12.58 -12.44
N ALA A 865 -19.02 -11.95 -13.06
CA ALA A 865 -18.81 -10.77 -13.91
C ALA A 865 -18.47 -9.52 -13.08
N ILE A 866 -19.11 -9.38 -11.90
CA ILE A 866 -18.83 -8.31 -10.94
C ILE A 866 -17.45 -8.52 -10.30
N GLU A 867 -17.13 -9.73 -9.83
CA GLU A 867 -15.81 -10.10 -9.30
C GLU A 867 -14.70 -9.81 -10.32
N ARG A 868 -14.86 -10.25 -11.58
CA ARG A 868 -13.91 -9.91 -12.66
C ARG A 868 -13.83 -8.42 -12.94
N SER A 869 -14.95 -7.71 -12.85
CA SER A 869 -14.96 -6.25 -12.99
C SER A 869 -14.18 -5.57 -11.87
N ILE A 870 -14.18 -6.12 -10.66
CA ILE A 870 -13.52 -5.57 -9.48
C ILE A 870 -12.03 -5.91 -9.44
N ASP A 871 -11.65 -7.13 -9.78
CA ASP A 871 -10.24 -7.46 -9.95
C ASP A 871 -9.60 -6.64 -11.08
N ALA A 872 -10.36 -6.30 -12.11
CA ALA A 872 -9.92 -5.37 -13.15
C ALA A 872 -9.82 -3.91 -12.65
N GLN A 873 -10.45 -3.55 -11.52
CA GLN A 873 -10.41 -2.21 -10.91
C GLN A 873 -9.20 -2.01 -9.98
N ARG A 874 -8.73 -3.07 -9.33
CA ARG A 874 -7.62 -3.02 -8.35
C ARG A 874 -6.36 -2.29 -8.88
N PRO A 875 -5.87 -2.56 -10.11
CA PRO A 875 -4.71 -1.85 -10.64
C PRO A 875 -4.95 -0.36 -10.86
N ALA A 876 -6.19 0.04 -11.20
CA ALA A 876 -6.54 1.44 -11.39
C ALA A 876 -6.55 2.20 -10.05
N ILE A 877 -7.03 1.55 -8.98
CA ILE A 877 -7.05 2.11 -7.61
C ILE A 877 -5.64 2.23 -7.05
N GLU A 878 -4.81 1.18 -7.19
CA GLU A 878 -3.40 1.20 -6.76
C GLU A 878 -2.58 2.23 -7.56
N GLY A 879 -2.86 2.32 -8.87
CA GLY A 879 -2.32 3.37 -9.73
C GLY A 879 -2.70 4.76 -9.25
N ALA A 880 -3.98 5.00 -8.93
CA ALA A 880 -4.46 6.27 -8.40
C ALA A 880 -3.77 6.65 -7.08
N ASN A 881 -3.63 5.71 -6.13
CA ASN A 881 -2.91 5.91 -4.87
C ASN A 881 -1.47 6.39 -5.10
N THR A 882 -0.78 5.76 -6.05
CA THR A 882 0.59 6.13 -6.42
C THR A 882 0.65 7.55 -6.98
N GLN A 883 -0.32 7.93 -7.82
CA GLN A 883 -0.42 9.27 -8.41
C GLN A 883 -0.75 10.33 -7.34
N PHE A 884 -1.66 10.04 -6.40
CA PHE A 884 -1.97 10.93 -5.28
C PHE A 884 -0.77 11.16 -4.35
N PHE A 885 0.02 10.11 -4.08
CA PHE A 885 1.24 10.25 -3.29
C PHE A 885 2.27 11.14 -3.99
N ALA A 886 2.45 10.97 -5.30
CA ALA A 886 3.33 11.82 -6.09
C ALA A 886 2.84 13.30 -6.11
N PHE A 887 1.53 13.51 -6.27
CA PHE A 887 0.89 14.81 -6.22
C PHE A 887 1.04 15.50 -4.85
N SER A 888 0.83 14.76 -3.75
CA SER A 888 1.05 15.24 -2.37
C SER A 888 2.49 15.72 -2.17
N LYS A 889 3.47 14.94 -2.63
CA LYS A 889 4.88 15.34 -2.57
C LYS A 889 5.19 16.57 -3.43
N GLY A 890 4.50 16.75 -4.55
CA GLY A 890 4.60 17.97 -5.36
C GLY A 890 4.07 19.20 -4.61
N ALA A 891 2.90 19.09 -3.99
CA ALA A 891 2.30 20.17 -3.20
C ALA A 891 3.17 20.55 -1.99
N GLU A 892 3.77 19.58 -1.30
CA GLU A 892 4.73 19.83 -0.21
C GLU A 892 6.00 20.55 -0.69
N ARG A 893 6.52 20.19 -1.87
CA ARG A 893 7.69 20.85 -2.47
C ARG A 893 7.38 22.31 -2.86
N VAL A 894 6.21 22.57 -3.44
CA VAL A 894 5.73 23.95 -3.70
C VAL A 894 5.62 24.75 -2.40
N ARG A 895 5.13 24.13 -1.32
CA ARG A 895 5.05 24.75 0.02
C ARG A 895 6.44 25.08 0.59
N ALA A 896 7.41 24.17 0.46
CA ALA A 896 8.77 24.37 0.94
C ALA A 896 9.49 25.47 0.14
N GLY A 897 9.37 25.45 -1.20
CA GLY A 897 9.91 26.50 -2.08
C GLY A 897 9.40 27.90 -1.71
N ARG A 898 8.12 28.02 -1.35
CA ARG A 898 7.51 29.27 -0.89
C ARG A 898 8.16 29.82 0.37
N GLN A 899 8.40 28.97 1.37
CA GLN A 899 9.02 29.41 2.64
C GLN A 899 10.46 29.91 2.42
N GLY A 900 11.22 29.23 1.56
CA GLY A 900 12.55 29.67 1.15
C GLY A 900 12.52 31.05 0.47
N LEU A 901 11.66 31.19 -0.55
CA LEU A 901 11.51 32.42 -1.32
C LEU A 901 11.08 33.62 -0.44
N GLY A 902 10.11 33.42 0.44
CA GLY A 902 9.63 34.48 1.35
C GLY A 902 10.68 34.98 2.35
N THR A 903 11.57 34.10 2.81
CA THR A 903 12.66 34.46 3.72
C THR A 903 13.69 35.34 3.02
N GLN A 904 14.06 34.99 1.78
CA GLN A 904 15.03 35.73 0.97
C GLN A 904 14.54 37.15 0.62
N ILE A 905 13.28 37.29 0.21
CA ILE A 905 12.67 38.60 -0.12
C ILE A 905 12.66 39.55 1.09
N THR A 906 12.36 39.02 2.28
CA THR A 906 12.32 39.81 3.52
C THR A 906 13.70 40.35 3.88
N GLN A 907 14.74 39.52 3.71
CA GLN A 907 16.12 39.93 3.94
C GLN A 907 16.56 41.04 2.97
N SER A 908 16.29 40.88 1.67
CA SER A 908 16.65 41.89 0.66
C SER A 908 15.98 43.25 0.91
N SER A 909 14.74 43.27 1.41
CA SER A 909 14.03 44.51 1.73
C SER A 909 14.69 45.29 2.87
N ALA A 910 15.23 44.61 3.87
CA ALA A 910 15.93 45.26 4.99
C ALA A 910 17.29 45.84 4.54
N GLU A 911 18.01 45.11 3.69
CA GLU A 911 19.29 45.53 3.12
C GLU A 911 19.13 46.75 2.20
N ALA A 912 18.08 46.79 1.37
CA ALA A 912 17.76 47.91 0.49
C ALA A 912 17.43 49.22 1.23
N SER A 913 16.69 49.14 2.35
CA SER A 913 16.40 50.31 3.18
C SER A 913 17.66 50.95 3.75
N THR A 914 18.60 50.11 4.20
CA THR A 914 19.84 50.57 4.83
C THR A 914 20.76 51.27 3.81
N ALA A 915 20.81 50.77 2.57
CA ALA A 915 21.59 51.39 1.50
C ALA A 915 21.08 52.80 1.13
N ALA A 916 19.77 53.02 1.17
CA ALA A 916 19.16 54.32 0.90
C ALA A 916 19.58 55.38 1.95
N ASP A 917 19.63 55.00 3.23
CA ASP A 917 20.06 55.89 4.33
C ASP A 917 21.55 56.29 4.22
N ALA A 918 22.40 55.38 3.73
CA ALA A 918 23.81 55.67 3.46
C ALA A 918 23.98 56.71 2.35
N ALA A 919 23.24 56.58 1.24
CA ALA A 919 23.28 57.54 0.13
C ALA A 919 22.87 58.97 0.56
N LYS A 920 21.85 59.08 1.40
CA LYS A 920 21.38 60.35 1.97
C LYS A 920 22.44 61.04 2.83
N THR A 921 23.19 60.26 3.63
CA THR A 921 24.27 60.78 4.49
C THR A 921 25.41 61.39 3.68
N VAL A 922 25.76 60.78 2.55
CA VAL A 922 26.77 61.28 1.60
C VAL A 922 26.32 62.58 0.94
N GLY A 923 25.04 62.70 0.57
CA GLY A 923 24.48 63.91 -0.02
C GLY A 923 24.62 65.14 0.89
N ASN A 924 24.37 64.95 2.19
CA ASN A 924 24.52 66.02 3.19
C ASN A 924 25.99 66.47 3.32
N GLY A 925 26.95 65.53 3.36
CA GLY A 925 28.37 65.86 3.47
C GLY A 925 28.94 66.64 2.28
N LEU A 926 28.44 66.37 1.07
CA LEU A 926 28.81 67.16 -0.13
C LEU A 926 28.25 68.60 -0.08
N GLY A 927 27.06 68.78 0.50
CA GLY A 927 26.46 70.10 0.72
C GLY A 927 27.30 71.00 1.63
N ASP A 928 27.79 70.46 2.74
CA ASP A 928 28.65 71.20 3.68
C ASP A 928 29.98 71.64 3.04
N MET A 929 30.57 70.80 2.19
CA MET A 929 31.80 71.10 1.44
C MET A 929 31.59 72.24 0.44
N MET A 930 30.48 72.24 -0.31
CA MET A 930 30.12 73.32 -1.22
C MET A 930 29.91 74.65 -0.49
N GLY A 931 29.29 74.61 0.69
CA GLY A 931 29.13 75.78 1.57
C GLY A 931 30.48 76.39 1.94
N THR A 932 31.42 75.58 2.39
CA THR A 932 32.76 76.01 2.80
C THR A 932 33.55 76.62 1.64
N LEU A 933 33.57 75.96 0.47
CA LEU A 933 34.27 76.47 -0.72
C LEU A 933 33.69 77.78 -1.27
N THR A 934 32.37 77.97 -1.17
CA THR A 934 31.71 79.23 -1.55
C THR A 934 32.22 80.41 -0.72
N VAL A 935 32.39 80.20 0.59
CA VAL A 935 32.96 81.21 1.50
C VAL A 935 34.42 81.49 1.12
N THR A 936 35.20 80.47 0.82
CA THR A 936 36.61 80.61 0.42
C THR A 936 36.80 81.41 -0.87
N VAL A 937 35.98 81.18 -1.90
CA VAL A 937 36.01 81.96 -3.16
C VAL A 937 35.71 83.44 -2.90
N LYS A 938 34.76 83.76 -2.02
CA LYS A 938 34.46 85.14 -1.62
C LYS A 938 35.63 85.81 -0.90
N SER A 939 36.36 85.08 -0.06
CA SER A 939 37.53 85.61 0.65
C SER A 939 38.68 85.98 -0.31
N LEU A 940 38.90 85.18 -1.37
CA LEU A 940 39.93 85.48 -2.39
C LEU A 940 39.63 86.74 -3.22
N VAL A 941 38.35 87.05 -3.46
CA VAL A 941 37.95 88.34 -4.08
C VAL A 941 38.41 89.52 -3.25
N SER A 942 38.29 89.42 -1.92
CA SER A 942 38.73 90.48 -1.02
C SER A 942 40.25 90.63 -1.00
N VAL A 943 41.00 89.53 -1.11
CA VAL A 943 42.47 89.56 -1.23
C VAL A 943 42.90 90.22 -2.54
N LEU A 944 42.23 89.93 -3.66
CA LEU A 944 42.50 90.61 -4.93
C LEU A 944 42.32 92.11 -4.86
N SER A 945 41.30 92.58 -4.14
CA SER A 945 41.07 94.01 -3.92
C SER A 945 42.20 94.67 -3.14
N GLU A 946 42.79 93.98 -2.14
CA GLU A 946 43.93 94.48 -1.37
C GLU A 946 45.19 94.55 -2.23
N VAL A 947 45.42 93.56 -3.10
CA VAL A 947 46.53 93.56 -4.07
C VAL A 947 46.40 94.68 -5.11
N GLU A 948 45.19 94.96 -5.60
CA GLU A 948 44.94 96.09 -6.52
C GLU A 948 45.21 97.44 -5.85
N THR A 949 44.86 97.59 -4.58
CA THR A 949 45.16 98.80 -3.79
C THR A 949 46.67 99.03 -3.65
N MET A 950 47.47 97.96 -3.50
CA MET A 950 48.93 98.05 -3.48
C MET A 950 49.51 98.56 -4.81
N LEU A 951 48.99 98.08 -5.95
CA LEU A 951 49.42 98.54 -7.29
C LEU A 951 49.12 100.02 -7.53
N ASP A 952 47.96 100.49 -7.07
CA ASP A 952 47.57 101.90 -7.18
C ASP A 952 48.50 102.81 -6.37
N ALA A 953 48.88 102.37 -5.16
CA ALA A 953 49.83 103.10 -4.32
C ALA A 953 51.22 103.19 -4.96
N LEU A 954 51.73 102.08 -5.52
CA LEU A 954 53.02 102.03 -6.22
C LEU A 954 53.04 102.88 -7.49
N THR A 955 51.94 102.89 -8.24
CA THR A 955 51.78 103.76 -9.43
C THR A 955 51.91 105.24 -9.07
N ALA A 956 51.32 105.65 -7.94
CA ALA A 956 51.42 107.03 -7.47
C ALA A 956 52.82 107.41 -6.94
N ILE A 957 53.52 106.46 -6.32
CA ILE A 957 54.92 106.61 -5.92
C ILE A 957 55.80 106.81 -7.17
N SER A 958 55.59 106.00 -8.21
CA SER A 958 56.30 106.10 -9.49
C SER A 958 56.09 107.47 -10.18
N ALA A 959 54.84 107.95 -10.22
CA ALA A 959 54.54 109.28 -10.78
C ALA A 959 55.23 110.42 -10.02
N SER A 960 55.36 110.30 -8.69
CA SER A 960 56.07 111.28 -7.85
C SER A 960 57.57 111.31 -8.16
N ASN A 961 58.19 110.15 -8.38
CA ASN A 961 59.60 110.03 -8.77
C ASN A 961 59.90 110.67 -10.14
N ALA A 962 59.05 110.42 -11.14
CA ALA A 962 59.23 110.99 -12.47
C ALA A 962 59.21 112.54 -12.46
N PHE A 963 58.36 113.13 -11.62
CA PHE A 963 58.26 114.57 -11.47
C PHE A 963 59.47 115.19 -10.73
N ILE A 964 59.93 114.55 -9.65
CA ILE A 964 61.17 114.95 -8.95
C ILE A 964 62.36 114.94 -9.92
N SER A 965 62.44 113.92 -10.79
CA SER A 965 63.50 113.81 -11.80
C SER A 965 63.45 114.94 -12.85
N SER A 966 62.25 115.31 -13.32
CA SER A 966 62.04 116.42 -14.26
C SER A 966 62.48 117.78 -13.70
N ILE A 967 62.19 118.04 -12.42
CA ILE A 967 62.60 119.28 -11.75
C ILE A 967 64.12 119.41 -11.65
N SER A 968 64.82 118.31 -11.34
CA SER A 968 66.28 118.34 -11.18
C SER A 968 67.00 118.72 -12.49
N ILE A 969 66.48 118.25 -13.64
CA ILE A 969 67.00 118.56 -14.98
C ILE A 969 66.82 120.05 -15.30
N ASN A 970 65.65 120.62 -15.02
CA ASN A 970 65.39 122.04 -15.24
C ASN A 970 66.27 122.95 -14.35
N ALA A 971 66.49 122.55 -13.09
CA ALA A 971 67.40 123.26 -12.18
C ALA A 971 68.86 123.27 -12.68
N ALA A 972 69.34 122.17 -13.26
CA ALA A 972 70.69 122.07 -13.85
C ALA A 972 70.89 123.01 -15.05
N ILE A 973 69.86 123.14 -15.90
CA ILE A 973 69.87 124.03 -17.08
C ILE A 973 69.91 125.51 -16.66
N ILE A 974 69.15 125.88 -15.62
CA ILE A 974 69.12 127.26 -15.09
C ILE A 974 70.47 127.62 -14.45
N ALA A 975 71.09 126.71 -13.70
CA ALA A 975 72.40 126.93 -13.06
C ALA A 975 73.54 127.13 -14.08
N ALA A 976 73.44 126.55 -15.29
CA ALA A 976 74.45 126.67 -16.34
C ALA A 976 74.47 128.02 -17.09
N LYS A 977 73.46 128.89 -16.90
CA LYS A 977 73.29 130.15 -17.64
C LYS A 977 73.59 131.44 -16.86
N SER A 978 74.03 131.35 -15.61
CA SER A 978 74.23 132.49 -14.72
C SER A 978 75.71 132.81 -14.55
N ASP A 979 76.16 133.96 -15.06
CA ASP A 979 77.59 134.33 -15.11
C ASP A 979 78.21 134.85 -13.81
N ASP A 980 77.46 135.04 -12.73
CA ASP A 980 78.07 135.36 -11.42
C ASP A 980 77.23 134.81 -10.26
N GLY A 981 77.55 133.59 -9.79
CA GLY A 981 76.79 132.92 -8.71
C GLY A 981 76.98 131.41 -8.49
N SER A 982 78.17 130.99 -8.05
CA SER A 982 78.46 129.89 -7.09
C SER A 982 78.26 128.38 -7.45
N GLY A 983 79.30 127.55 -7.24
CA GLY A 983 79.33 126.10 -7.52
C GLY A 983 78.55 125.15 -6.58
N GLU A 984 77.89 125.65 -5.54
CA GLU A 984 77.06 124.85 -4.62
C GLU A 984 75.74 124.38 -5.26
N LEU A 985 75.12 125.23 -6.10
CA LEU A 985 73.87 124.92 -6.82
C LEU A 985 74.01 123.70 -7.76
N ARG A 986 75.20 123.52 -8.35
CA ARG A 986 75.50 122.42 -9.27
C ARG A 986 75.58 121.07 -8.55
N LYS A 987 76.12 121.03 -7.32
CA LYS A 987 76.21 119.80 -6.50
C LYS A 987 74.84 119.31 -6.01
N VAL A 988 73.98 120.24 -5.57
CA VAL A 988 72.62 119.90 -5.10
C VAL A 988 71.78 119.29 -6.22
N SER A 989 71.83 119.85 -7.42
CA SER A 989 71.11 119.33 -8.60
C SER A 989 71.59 117.92 -9.01
N GLN A 990 72.90 117.64 -8.94
CA GLN A 990 73.44 116.30 -9.23
C GLN A 990 73.01 115.24 -8.20
N SER A 991 72.98 115.59 -6.91
CA SER A 991 72.59 114.66 -5.84
C SER A 991 71.10 114.29 -5.89
N ILE A 992 70.22 115.25 -6.19
CA ILE A 992 68.77 115.01 -6.38
C ILE A 992 68.53 114.11 -7.59
N SER A 993 69.28 114.31 -8.69
CA SER A 993 69.13 113.49 -9.90
C SER A 993 69.51 112.02 -9.66
N ALA A 994 70.60 111.74 -8.94
CA ALA A 994 71.04 110.37 -8.65
C ALA A 994 70.08 109.62 -7.71
N GLN A 995 69.47 110.33 -6.76
CA GLN A 995 68.52 109.75 -5.82
C GLN A 995 67.17 109.44 -6.48
N ALA A 996 66.69 110.30 -7.39
CA ALA A 996 65.46 110.08 -8.16
C ALA A 996 65.53 108.82 -9.04
N THR A 997 66.69 108.54 -9.67
CA THR A 997 66.89 107.32 -10.46
C THR A 997 66.78 106.07 -9.61
N ARG A 998 67.43 106.02 -8.43
CA ARG A 998 67.38 104.85 -7.54
C ARG A 998 65.96 104.54 -7.05
N ASN A 999 65.20 105.57 -6.71
CA ASN A 999 63.83 105.41 -6.20
C ASN A 999 62.86 104.89 -7.28
N THR A 1000 63.11 105.27 -8.55
CA THR A 1000 62.35 104.77 -9.70
C THR A 1000 62.59 103.27 -9.90
N ASP A 1001 63.85 102.81 -9.88
CA ASP A 1001 64.23 101.40 -10.04
C ASP A 1001 63.64 100.46 -8.98
N TYR A 1002 63.58 100.89 -7.72
CA TYR A 1002 62.97 100.08 -6.64
C TYR A 1002 61.45 99.98 -6.77
N THR A 1003 60.79 101.08 -7.13
CA THR A 1003 59.34 101.12 -7.31
C THR A 1003 58.90 100.22 -8.46
N GLU A 1004 59.66 100.19 -9.56
CA GLU A 1004 59.37 99.35 -10.73
C GLU A 1004 59.49 97.85 -10.43
N ARG A 1005 60.56 97.44 -9.73
CA ARG A 1005 60.74 96.03 -9.31
C ARG A 1005 59.61 95.55 -8.41
N LEU A 1006 59.24 96.37 -7.43
CA LEU A 1006 58.17 96.03 -6.48
C LEU A 1006 56.81 95.91 -7.17
N THR A 1007 56.52 96.79 -8.14
CA THR A 1007 55.30 96.74 -8.94
C THR A 1007 55.17 95.39 -9.65
N LYS A 1008 56.26 94.88 -10.24
CA LYS A 1008 56.28 93.58 -10.92
C LYS A 1008 56.00 92.40 -9.98
N THR A 1009 56.50 92.44 -8.75
CA THR A 1009 56.22 91.40 -7.74
C THR A 1009 54.74 91.39 -7.34
N VAL A 1010 54.14 92.57 -7.08
CA VAL A 1010 52.70 92.69 -6.76
C VAL A 1010 51.80 92.25 -7.93
N GLU A 1011 52.18 92.55 -9.17
CA GLU A 1011 51.47 92.06 -10.37
C GLU A 1011 51.49 90.53 -10.48
N SER A 1012 52.60 89.90 -10.09
CA SER A 1012 52.74 88.44 -10.11
C SER A 1012 51.87 87.78 -9.03
N MET A 1013 51.79 88.39 -7.84
CA MET A 1013 50.86 88.00 -6.77
C MET A 1013 49.40 88.11 -7.23
N ARG A 1014 49.03 89.16 -7.96
CA ARG A 1014 47.67 89.35 -8.52
C ARG A 1014 47.30 88.23 -9.50
N ALA A 1015 48.22 87.81 -10.36
CA ALA A 1015 48.00 86.73 -11.31
C ALA A 1015 47.78 85.39 -10.58
N ALA A 1016 48.57 85.10 -9.55
CA ALA A 1016 48.44 83.89 -8.75
C ALA A 1016 47.06 83.82 -8.04
N VAL A 1017 46.65 84.88 -7.34
CA VAL A 1017 45.37 84.89 -6.62
C VAL A 1017 44.17 84.70 -7.57
N ARG A 1018 44.20 85.28 -8.77
CA ARG A 1018 43.14 85.06 -9.80
C ARG A 1018 43.07 83.61 -10.27
N ALA A 1019 44.21 82.98 -10.54
CA ALA A 1019 44.25 81.59 -10.97
C ALA A 1019 43.65 80.64 -9.92
N HIS A 1020 43.92 80.88 -8.63
CA HIS A 1020 43.32 80.09 -7.54
C HIS A 1020 41.81 80.30 -7.41
N GLN A 1021 41.31 81.53 -7.64
CA GLN A 1021 39.88 81.82 -7.59
C GLN A 1021 39.09 81.13 -8.72
N GLU A 1022 39.62 81.15 -9.94
CA GLU A 1022 39.01 80.49 -11.10
C GLU A 1022 38.91 78.98 -10.90
N PHE A 1023 39.97 78.36 -10.39
CA PHE A 1023 39.99 76.93 -10.08
C PHE A 1023 38.92 76.53 -9.06
N LEU A 1024 38.85 77.22 -7.91
CA LEU A 1024 37.88 76.89 -6.85
C LEU A 1024 36.43 77.09 -7.31
N SER A 1025 36.19 78.05 -8.20
CA SER A 1025 34.87 78.26 -8.83
C SER A 1025 34.48 77.12 -9.77
N ALA A 1026 35.45 76.56 -10.50
CA ALA A 1026 35.24 75.37 -11.32
C ALA A 1026 35.00 74.11 -10.47
N THR A 1027 35.75 73.93 -9.37
CA THR A 1027 35.56 72.85 -8.39
C THR A 1027 34.17 72.89 -7.73
N LEU A 1028 33.68 74.09 -7.38
CA LEU A 1028 32.34 74.27 -6.83
C LEU A 1028 31.25 73.79 -7.80
N SER A 1029 31.43 74.10 -9.09
CA SER A 1029 30.52 73.70 -10.16
C SER A 1029 30.56 72.18 -10.42
N ALA A 1030 31.72 71.54 -10.19
CA ALA A 1030 31.87 70.09 -10.29
C ALA A 1030 31.21 69.35 -9.10
N LEU A 1031 31.40 69.83 -7.87
CA LEU A 1031 30.78 69.27 -6.67
C LEU A 1031 29.23 69.33 -6.73
N ALA A 1032 28.67 70.40 -7.30
CA ALA A 1032 27.23 70.52 -7.53
C ALA A 1032 26.68 69.40 -8.45
N ARG A 1033 27.44 69.00 -9.48
CA ARG A 1033 27.07 67.89 -10.36
C ARG A 1033 27.12 66.55 -9.62
N SER A 1034 28.14 66.32 -8.79
CA SER A 1034 28.27 65.10 -7.98
C SER A 1034 27.14 64.97 -6.94
N ALA A 1035 26.72 66.08 -6.31
CA ALA A 1035 25.57 66.10 -5.40
C ALA A 1035 24.25 65.71 -6.10
N THR A 1036 24.11 66.09 -7.38
CA THR A 1036 22.97 65.70 -8.21
C THR A 1036 22.97 64.19 -8.51
N GLY A 1037 24.16 63.58 -8.70
CA GLY A 1037 24.32 62.14 -8.88
C GLY A 1037 23.97 61.31 -7.64
N VAL A 1038 24.30 61.80 -6.45
CA VAL A 1038 23.91 61.16 -5.17
C VAL A 1038 22.39 61.18 -4.96
N ALA A 1039 21.73 62.30 -5.29
CA ALA A 1039 20.27 62.40 -5.23
C ALA A 1039 19.56 61.45 -6.22
N ALA A 1040 20.16 61.19 -7.39
CA ALA A 1040 19.64 60.22 -8.35
C ALA A 1040 19.78 58.76 -7.86
N ALA A 1041 20.88 58.43 -7.17
CA ALA A 1041 21.08 57.12 -6.55
C ALA A 1041 20.09 56.88 -5.38
N GLU A 1042 19.88 57.87 -4.52
CA GLU A 1042 18.87 57.84 -3.45
C GLU A 1042 17.45 57.62 -4.00
N ALA A 1043 17.07 58.37 -5.05
CA ALA A 1043 15.77 58.22 -5.70
C ALA A 1043 15.58 56.83 -6.35
N THR A 1044 16.65 56.20 -6.83
CA THR A 1044 16.61 54.85 -7.41
C THR A 1044 16.40 53.79 -6.32
N MET A 1045 17.12 53.88 -5.20
CA MET A 1045 16.96 52.96 -4.06
C MET A 1045 15.57 53.09 -3.40
N ALA A 1046 15.03 54.31 -3.33
CA ALA A 1046 13.66 54.56 -2.86
C ALA A 1046 12.58 53.92 -3.76
N ARG A 1047 12.87 53.69 -5.05
CA ARG A 1047 11.95 53.00 -5.97
C ARG A 1047 11.98 51.48 -5.86
N VAL A 1048 13.04 50.89 -5.29
CA VAL A 1048 13.18 49.45 -5.06
C VAL A 1048 12.31 48.98 -3.86
N LEU A 1049 12.17 49.79 -2.82
CA LEU A 1049 11.40 49.49 -1.61
C LEU A 1049 9.89 49.15 -1.87
N PRO A 1050 9.16 49.92 -2.69
CA PRO A 1050 7.78 49.57 -3.10
C PRO A 1050 7.68 48.29 -3.94
N LEU A 1051 8.71 47.95 -4.72
CA LEU A 1051 8.69 46.75 -5.56
C LEU A 1051 8.90 45.48 -4.72
N LEU A 1052 9.81 45.50 -3.73
CA LEU A 1052 10.00 44.39 -2.79
C LEU A 1052 8.79 44.16 -1.88
N SER A 1053 8.06 45.22 -1.52
CA SER A 1053 6.81 45.12 -0.73
C SER A 1053 5.59 44.65 -1.54
N ASN A 1054 5.58 44.82 -2.87
CA ASN A 1054 4.54 44.21 -3.72
C ASN A 1054 4.75 42.69 -3.92
N VAL A 1055 6.00 42.22 -3.85
CA VAL A 1055 6.32 40.78 -3.92
C VAL A 1055 5.80 40.03 -2.68
N THR A 1056 5.86 40.63 -1.49
CA THR A 1056 5.31 40.04 -0.26
C THR A 1056 3.78 39.92 -0.30
N ALA A 1057 3.06 40.90 -0.87
CA ALA A 1057 1.60 40.84 -1.03
C ALA A 1057 1.12 39.74 -2.01
N ASN A 1058 1.88 39.47 -3.08
CA ASN A 1058 1.57 38.35 -3.99
C ASN A 1058 1.87 36.97 -3.38
N GLY A 1059 2.81 36.89 -2.42
CA GLY A 1059 3.14 35.67 -1.69
C GLY A 1059 2.03 35.15 -0.74
N GLU A 1060 1.14 36.03 -0.28
CA GLU A 1060 -0.02 35.65 0.56
C GLU A 1060 -1.10 34.92 -0.26
N ARG A 1061 -1.36 35.34 -1.51
CA ARG A 1061 -2.32 34.66 -2.40
C ARG A 1061 -1.88 33.24 -2.76
N VAL A 1062 -0.57 33.02 -2.90
CA VAL A 1062 0.02 31.68 -3.08
C VAL A 1062 -0.10 30.83 -1.80
N ALA A 1063 -0.06 31.45 -0.61
CA ALA A 1063 -0.19 30.78 0.69
C ALA A 1063 -1.57 30.13 0.89
N GLU A 1064 -2.60 30.92 0.63
CA GLU A 1064 -4.00 30.56 0.83
C GLU A 1064 -4.40 29.44 -0.14
N ALA A 1065 -3.97 29.52 -1.40
CA ALA A 1065 -4.19 28.48 -2.41
C ALA A 1065 -3.52 27.14 -2.03
N THR A 1066 -2.29 27.18 -1.49
CA THR A 1066 -1.53 25.97 -1.12
C THR A 1066 -2.08 25.30 0.15
N LEU A 1067 -2.57 26.06 1.14
CA LEU A 1067 -3.19 25.52 2.35
C LEU A 1067 -4.53 24.84 2.07
N ARG A 1068 -5.31 25.38 1.13
CA ARG A 1068 -6.58 24.78 0.69
C ARG A 1068 -6.34 23.47 -0.08
N LEU A 1069 -5.29 23.42 -0.90
CA LEU A 1069 -4.86 22.22 -1.63
C LEU A 1069 -4.37 21.10 -0.70
N GLY A 1070 -3.58 21.42 0.34
CA GLY A 1070 -3.05 20.42 1.28
C GLY A 1070 -4.13 19.72 2.13
N ARG A 1071 -5.26 20.39 2.43
CA ARG A 1071 -6.41 19.74 3.08
C ARG A 1071 -7.13 18.79 2.13
N LEU A 1072 -7.34 19.21 0.88
CA LEU A 1072 -8.02 18.40 -0.15
C LEU A 1072 -7.30 17.08 -0.46
N VAL A 1073 -5.97 17.07 -0.49
CA VAL A 1073 -5.17 15.85 -0.69
C VAL A 1073 -5.26 14.88 0.50
N GLY A 1074 -5.37 15.40 1.72
CA GLY A 1074 -5.57 14.58 2.92
C GLY A 1074 -6.93 13.88 2.93
N ASP A 1075 -7.98 14.59 2.51
CA ASP A 1075 -9.34 14.05 2.42
C ASP A 1075 -9.48 13.01 1.29
N GLU A 1076 -8.80 13.21 0.15
CA GLU A 1076 -8.74 12.26 -0.98
C GLU A 1076 -7.99 10.96 -0.65
N ARG A 1077 -6.88 11.04 0.09
CA ARG A 1077 -6.14 9.83 0.51
C ARG A 1077 -7.02 8.92 1.37
N LEU A 1078 -7.78 9.51 2.30
CA LEU A 1078 -8.75 8.78 3.13
C LEU A 1078 -9.90 8.18 2.29
N ALA A 1079 -10.26 8.82 1.17
CA ALA A 1079 -11.24 8.29 0.22
C ALA A 1079 -10.71 7.06 -0.53
N VAL A 1080 -9.46 7.05 -1.00
CA VAL A 1080 -8.89 5.87 -1.68
C VAL A 1080 -8.66 4.70 -0.71
N GLU A 1081 -8.25 4.96 0.53
CA GLU A 1081 -8.19 3.95 1.60
C GLU A 1081 -9.57 3.32 1.85
N ALA A 1082 -10.64 4.11 1.81
CA ALA A 1082 -12.02 3.61 1.93
C ALA A 1082 -12.47 2.79 0.71
N ILE A 1083 -11.95 3.08 -0.49
CA ILE A 1083 -12.23 2.31 -1.73
C ILE A 1083 -11.49 0.97 -1.71
N THR A 1084 -10.22 0.91 -1.27
CA THR A 1084 -9.47 -0.34 -1.11
C THR A 1084 -10.16 -1.28 -0.11
N ALA A 1085 -10.63 -0.76 1.03
CA ALA A 1085 -11.39 -1.54 2.02
C ALA A 1085 -12.72 -2.11 1.47
N LYS A 1086 -13.30 -1.50 0.43
CA LYS A 1086 -14.56 -1.91 -0.18
C LYS A 1086 -14.39 -2.92 -1.33
N ALA A 1087 -13.27 -2.87 -2.06
CA ALA A 1087 -12.90 -3.94 -3.00
C ALA A 1087 -12.79 -5.29 -2.27
N ASP A 1088 -12.25 -5.30 -1.05
CA ASP A 1088 -12.18 -6.48 -0.19
C ASP A 1088 -13.57 -6.94 0.30
N ALA A 1089 -14.50 -6.01 0.57
CA ALA A 1089 -15.88 -6.34 0.95
C ALA A 1089 -16.67 -7.00 -0.20
N LEU A 1090 -16.36 -6.63 -1.44
CA LEU A 1090 -17.05 -7.16 -2.62
C LEU A 1090 -16.50 -8.52 -3.06
N SER A 1091 -15.21 -8.78 -2.84
CA SER A 1091 -14.62 -10.13 -2.96
C SER A 1091 -15.26 -11.13 -1.99
N GLN A 1092 -15.62 -10.71 -0.78
CA GLN A 1092 -16.36 -11.53 0.21
C GLN A 1092 -17.77 -11.91 -0.26
N ALA A 1093 -18.42 -11.01 -1.00
CA ALA A 1093 -19.75 -11.26 -1.55
C ALA A 1093 -19.73 -12.36 -2.63
N ALA A 1094 -18.68 -12.40 -3.45
CA ALA A 1094 -18.49 -13.42 -4.49
C ALA A 1094 -18.31 -14.83 -3.90
N GLU A 1095 -17.62 -14.94 -2.76
CA GLU A 1095 -17.47 -16.22 -2.06
C GLU A 1095 -18.77 -16.68 -1.39
N THR A 1096 -19.51 -15.75 -0.76
CA THR A 1096 -20.83 -16.05 -0.15
C THR A 1096 -21.81 -16.64 -1.17
N LEU A 1097 -21.79 -16.18 -2.42
CA LEU A 1097 -22.60 -16.71 -3.53
C LEU A 1097 -22.23 -18.14 -3.92
N ARG A 1098 -20.93 -18.47 -3.91
CA ARG A 1098 -20.45 -19.82 -4.19
C ARG A 1098 -20.90 -20.81 -3.12
N PHE A 1099 -20.96 -20.38 -1.85
CA PHE A 1099 -21.41 -21.21 -0.73
C PHE A 1099 -22.93 -21.40 -0.68
N GLY A 1100 -23.72 -20.41 -1.12
CA GLY A 1100 -25.16 -20.55 -1.29
C GLY A 1100 -25.55 -21.64 -2.29
N MET A 1101 -24.79 -21.78 -3.38
CA MET A 1101 -25.01 -22.82 -4.40
C MET A 1101 -24.78 -24.24 -3.87
N ASP A 1102 -23.81 -24.50 -3.00
CA ASP A 1102 -23.61 -25.86 -2.45
C ASP A 1102 -24.78 -26.27 -1.54
N LEU A 1103 -25.46 -25.29 -0.94
CA LEU A 1103 -26.69 -25.50 -0.17
C LEU A 1103 -27.91 -25.69 -1.08
N GLU A 1104 -28.10 -24.83 -2.08
CA GLU A 1104 -29.20 -24.96 -3.05
C GLU A 1104 -29.03 -26.20 -3.92
N ARG A 1105 -27.80 -26.61 -4.21
CA ARG A 1105 -27.45 -27.89 -4.82
C ARG A 1105 -27.74 -29.04 -3.88
N ALA A 1106 -27.48 -28.94 -2.58
CA ALA A 1106 -27.93 -29.96 -1.63
C ALA A 1106 -29.46 -30.12 -1.63
N VAL A 1107 -30.22 -29.05 -1.88
CA VAL A 1107 -31.69 -29.09 -2.02
C VAL A 1107 -32.13 -29.52 -3.43
N ALA A 1108 -31.40 -29.16 -4.47
CA ALA A 1108 -31.57 -29.67 -5.82
C ALA A 1108 -31.24 -31.14 -5.93
N ASP A 1109 -30.28 -31.65 -5.15
CA ASP A 1109 -29.99 -33.06 -5.00
C ASP A 1109 -31.16 -33.71 -4.26
N ILE A 1110 -31.69 -33.10 -3.20
CA ILE A 1110 -32.94 -33.55 -2.54
C ILE A 1110 -34.14 -33.53 -3.49
N LEU A 1111 -34.23 -32.57 -4.42
CA LEU A 1111 -35.35 -32.40 -5.36
C LEU A 1111 -35.18 -33.15 -6.69
N ALA A 1112 -33.95 -33.37 -7.14
CA ALA A 1112 -33.58 -34.22 -8.27
C ALA A 1112 -33.67 -35.69 -7.86
N ASP A 1113 -33.34 -35.99 -6.60
CA ASP A 1113 -33.78 -37.22 -5.94
C ASP A 1113 -35.30 -37.28 -6.12
N VAL A 1114 -36.09 -36.29 -5.65
CA VAL A 1114 -37.57 -36.18 -5.81
C VAL A 1114 -38.08 -36.30 -7.27
N GLY A 1115 -37.41 -35.76 -8.29
CA GLY A 1115 -37.88 -35.73 -9.69
C GLY A 1115 -37.40 -36.86 -10.59
N LEU A 1116 -36.27 -37.52 -10.28
CA LEU A 1116 -35.96 -38.84 -10.84
C LEU A 1116 -37.05 -39.85 -10.48
N LEU A 1117 -37.79 -39.64 -9.38
CA LEU A 1117 -38.98 -40.40 -8.94
C LEU A 1117 -40.19 -40.26 -9.86
N ASN A 1118 -40.33 -39.13 -10.52
CA ASN A 1118 -41.50 -38.86 -11.31
C ASN A 1118 -41.37 -39.47 -12.72
N ARG A 1119 -40.17 -39.41 -13.31
CA ARG A 1119 -39.90 -39.87 -14.69
C ARG A 1119 -39.98 -41.39 -14.91
N GLU A 1120 -39.41 -42.21 -14.02
CA GLU A 1120 -39.56 -43.68 -14.12
C GLU A 1120 -40.95 -44.18 -13.65
N VAL A 1121 -41.76 -43.36 -12.95
CA VAL A 1121 -43.19 -43.62 -12.68
C VAL A 1121 -44.02 -43.43 -13.94
N GLN A 1122 -43.79 -42.34 -14.68
CA GLN A 1122 -44.42 -42.09 -15.97
C GLN A 1122 -44.10 -43.17 -17.03
N ALA A 1123 -42.85 -43.65 -17.05
CA ALA A 1123 -42.43 -44.74 -17.94
C ALA A 1123 -43.11 -46.09 -17.63
N TYR A 1124 -43.50 -46.34 -16.37
CA TYR A 1124 -44.22 -47.54 -15.96
C TYR A 1124 -45.74 -47.43 -16.17
N THR A 1125 -46.36 -46.26 -15.97
CA THR A 1125 -47.77 -46.03 -16.36
C THR A 1125 -48.00 -46.25 -17.85
N ALA A 1126 -47.02 -45.88 -18.69
CA ALA A 1126 -47.06 -46.14 -20.12
C ALA A 1126 -46.92 -47.64 -20.48
N SER A 1127 -46.25 -48.46 -19.65
CA SER A 1127 -46.09 -49.91 -19.89
C SER A 1127 -47.22 -50.76 -19.29
N ALA A 1128 -47.95 -50.25 -18.29
CA ALA A 1128 -49.10 -50.91 -17.65
C ALA A 1128 -50.46 -50.63 -18.31
N GLY A 1129 -50.51 -49.78 -19.36
CA GLY A 1129 -51.69 -49.60 -20.21
C GLY A 1129 -52.86 -48.82 -19.59
N ILE A 1130 -52.59 -47.93 -18.63
CA ILE A 1130 -53.62 -47.07 -18.03
C ILE A 1130 -53.31 -45.62 -18.43
N HIS A 1131 -54.18 -45.07 -19.28
CA HIS A 1131 -54.14 -43.68 -19.76
C HIS A 1131 -54.64 -42.69 -18.72
#